data_AF-A0A953RV03-F1
#
_entry.id   AF-A0A953RV03-F1
#
_cell.length_a   1.000
_cell.length_b   1.000
_cell.length_c   1.000
_cell.angle_alpha   90.00
_cell.angle_beta   90.00
_cell.angle_gamma   90.00
#
_symmetry.space_group_name_H-M   'P 1'
#
loop_
_entity.id
_entity.type
_entity.pdbx_description
1 polymer ?
#
loop_
_entity_poly.entity_id
_entity_poly.type
_entity_poly.pdbx_seq_one_letter_code
_entity_poly.pdbx_strand_id
1 'polypeptide(L)'
;MRVLSLSICGFLLAVCAFAQSDRGTITGTVADPAGAVVANAPIQAKNVNTGVEYASATSTTGNYTLAQLPPGEYQVTVTVPGFKKYTRSGLTVELAQTLRIDITLEVGSATESVTVTESASLLRTESGELAHNVDLKKMDELPVLGIGGTLSGSAGIRNPYNMVLVIPGVNYIPNSLVRINGTPANSQSFRIEGQDASNTGTPGVAQQTQPSVDAIQETAIQTSNYAAEYGQVGGGMFNVTMRSGANQFHGSAYDYFVNEIFNAGNPFVTGDSRGNPRARARRNDYGFTGGGPVWIPKVYDGHNKTFFFFNWEQFREQTKVNNQFQTVPTPLYRTGDLSQAILPNARVIGKDPLGNTMLEGMVYDPTSNATAASGLVYRTQFPGNKIPVSSFDPVAAKILALFPQPNGPGATSLTNNYTNTYNTTRVTEIPSLKLDQSIGSKGKLSFFWQRTKTANPNGNTIFGRSDGLPDPISGVLGTFQTAPLYRLNYDHSLTPTILLHFGAGYRSNYFLVPSVTTTGEITNYNALTQLGLKGGLEYKWFPTITGLLSTSGAGGMVGVGSEAGTNQITQSPSFNTNATWIKGNHTFKFGGEFRVEGYPPIVDGNTLGVYNFAANETGQPFQNVAVNGANVGLGYASFLLGLADNISISRPTTPRMGKTQLGLYFQDSWKVTRKLTLDYGLRYDYSTYLQESHGRAPEFSPTTKNPSIGGYLGAAIFDGHGVGGCNCNIARNYPLAFGPRLGVAYQINPKTVFRGGFGIVYSGTAANNNSGSGLAASSSANTQTSFGFPVTTLAQGYPTAFYPPVWPNFNPGLYPTSAPNPGPFLGAFMDPNAGRPARQYQWSVGFQREITKDMVLEASYVANRGVWWQAPALLNLNAITPASLAARGLDITKAADQTLLTSLLSSATAAQRGFNFPPYPGFPLGQTVAQALRPFPQFNGTIPVYWDPLGKSWYDSLQAKVTKRLSHGLFFFSTFAWSKALSQGTEIGEPNPGTTGGAVFNDVFNRAQNKYISVYDRPFDFNVSVTYTTPIVKFNKAVSWALRDWTYGAALEYASGTPLQVPNAQSNLNNYLFQGPSFANRVPGVPLYTVDLNCHCYDPNKTFVLNPAAWTDPPTGQFGASAAYYSDYRTQRRPRENMNLGRTWRFKEDRLKISVRAEFTNVFNRAFWGDPSGTGLTNAKLQQVYFTSGATNGNTNTGFGKVSTTAPSAFGSVFNLQPRQGVVVGRFEF
;
A
#
# COMPACT_ATOMS: atom_id res chain seq x y z
N MET A 1 -29.75 21.08 -18.38
CA MET A 1 -29.83 20.86 -19.83
C MET A 1 -28.57 20.23 -20.44
N ARG A 2 -27.34 20.67 -20.12
CA ARG A 2 -26.10 20.00 -20.59
C ARG A 2 -25.96 18.52 -20.17
N VAL A 3 -26.51 18.13 -19.03
CA VAL A 3 -26.53 16.72 -18.55
C VAL A 3 -27.43 15.82 -19.39
N LEU A 4 -28.55 16.34 -19.92
CA LEU A 4 -29.46 15.56 -20.77
C LEU A 4 -28.91 15.39 -22.20
N SER A 5 -28.23 16.42 -22.71
CA SER A 5 -27.56 16.38 -24.02
C SER A 5 -26.31 15.48 -24.01
N LEU A 6 -25.56 15.41 -22.89
CA LEU A 6 -24.48 14.42 -22.72
C LEU A 6 -25.02 12.98 -22.58
N SER A 7 -26.17 12.78 -21.94
CA SER A 7 -26.80 11.45 -21.84
C SER A 7 -27.30 10.93 -23.20
N ILE A 8 -27.81 11.81 -24.07
CA ILE A 8 -28.30 11.44 -25.41
C ILE A 8 -27.14 11.25 -26.40
N CYS A 9 -26.08 12.07 -26.35
CA CYS A 9 -24.83 11.79 -27.10
C CYS A 9 -24.11 10.53 -26.57
N GLY A 10 -24.19 10.26 -25.26
CA GLY A 10 -23.69 9.02 -24.65
C GLY A 10 -24.44 7.77 -25.11
N PHE A 11 -25.76 7.86 -25.36
CA PHE A 11 -26.55 6.76 -25.90
C PHE A 11 -26.32 6.50 -27.39
N LEU A 12 -25.99 7.53 -28.19
CA LEU A 12 -25.72 7.39 -29.63
C LEU A 12 -24.27 6.98 -29.95
N LEU A 13 -23.31 7.25 -29.06
CA LEU A 13 -21.94 6.70 -29.14
C LEU A 13 -21.79 5.29 -28.51
N ALA A 14 -22.84 4.77 -27.87
CA ALA A 14 -22.87 3.42 -27.29
C ALA A 14 -22.90 2.29 -28.34
N VAL A 15 -23.05 2.60 -29.63
CA VAL A 15 -23.13 1.60 -30.72
C VAL A 15 -21.74 1.12 -31.20
N CYS A 16 -20.63 1.69 -30.70
CA CYS A 16 -19.28 1.37 -31.19
C CYS A 16 -18.22 1.06 -30.11
N ALA A 17 -18.62 0.56 -28.94
CA ALA A 17 -17.66 0.11 -27.91
C ALA A 17 -17.68 -1.41 -27.76
N PHE A 18 -16.52 -2.06 -27.88
CA PHE A 18 -16.26 -3.52 -27.75
C PHE A 18 -15.36 -3.77 -26.48
N ALA A 19 -15.13 -5.00 -25.91
CA ALA A 19 -14.43 -5.41 -24.64
C ALA A 19 -14.05 -6.87 -24.35
N GLN A 20 -13.92 -7.28 -23.07
CA GLN A 20 -13.07 -8.33 -22.48
C GLN A 20 -13.85 -9.21 -21.50
N SER A 21 -13.36 -10.41 -21.13
CA SER A 21 -14.08 -11.39 -20.29
C SER A 21 -13.27 -12.06 -19.15
N ASP A 22 -13.97 -12.64 -18.17
CA ASP A 22 -13.51 -13.43 -17.01
C ASP A 22 -14.00 -14.90 -17.04
N ARG A 23 -13.90 -15.56 -18.18
CA ARG A 23 -14.44 -16.91 -18.38
C ARG A 23 -13.40 -17.89 -18.91
N GLY A 24 -13.65 -19.18 -18.71
CA GLY A 24 -12.86 -20.26 -19.29
C GLY A 24 -13.32 -20.62 -20.71
N THR A 25 -12.55 -21.47 -21.38
CA THR A 25 -12.82 -21.95 -22.75
C THR A 25 -12.54 -23.44 -22.87
N ILE A 26 -13.39 -24.20 -23.55
CA ILE A 26 -13.09 -25.57 -24.01
C ILE A 26 -12.88 -25.53 -25.52
N THR A 27 -11.80 -26.11 -26.02
CA THR A 27 -11.51 -26.21 -27.45
C THR A 27 -11.04 -27.60 -27.82
N GLY A 28 -11.04 -27.96 -29.10
CA GLY A 28 -10.49 -29.23 -29.56
C GLY A 28 -10.78 -29.49 -31.02
N THR A 29 -10.39 -30.68 -31.48
CA THR A 29 -10.72 -31.19 -32.82
C THR A 29 -11.61 -32.42 -32.72
N VAL A 30 -12.63 -32.53 -33.57
CA VAL A 30 -13.41 -33.77 -33.74
C VAL A 30 -12.92 -34.50 -34.99
N ALA A 31 -12.59 -35.78 -34.84
CA ALA A 31 -12.15 -36.64 -35.94
C ALA A 31 -12.88 -37.99 -35.93
N ASP A 32 -12.87 -38.68 -37.07
CA ASP A 32 -13.32 -40.07 -37.21
C ASP A 32 -12.22 -41.08 -36.80
N PRO A 33 -12.49 -42.40 -36.77
CA PRO A 33 -11.48 -43.41 -36.43
C PRO A 33 -10.27 -43.46 -37.38
N ALA A 34 -10.42 -42.97 -38.61
CA ALA A 34 -9.34 -42.86 -39.60
C ALA A 34 -8.50 -41.59 -39.43
N GLY A 35 -8.89 -40.68 -38.52
CA GLY A 35 -8.22 -39.43 -38.22
C GLY A 35 -8.63 -38.25 -39.11
N ALA A 36 -9.62 -38.44 -39.99
CA ALA A 36 -10.20 -37.38 -40.81
C ALA A 36 -11.11 -36.49 -39.97
N VAL A 37 -11.15 -35.19 -40.28
CA VAL A 37 -11.86 -34.20 -39.48
C VAL A 37 -13.36 -34.24 -39.76
N VAL A 38 -14.18 -34.08 -38.71
CA VAL A 38 -15.64 -34.03 -38.84
C VAL A 38 -16.10 -32.57 -38.78
N ALA A 39 -16.51 -32.03 -39.93
CA ALA A 39 -16.95 -30.65 -40.05
C ALA A 39 -18.42 -30.47 -39.62
N ASN A 40 -18.76 -29.29 -39.09
CA ASN A 40 -20.10 -28.91 -38.64
C ASN A 40 -20.74 -29.87 -37.62
N ALA A 41 -19.93 -30.62 -36.88
CA ALA A 41 -20.39 -31.51 -35.82
C ALA A 41 -20.99 -30.67 -34.68
N PRO A 42 -22.26 -30.90 -34.28
CA PRO A 42 -22.86 -30.23 -33.12
C PRO A 42 -22.15 -30.63 -31.83
N ILE A 43 -21.76 -29.64 -31.04
CA ILE A 43 -21.09 -29.83 -29.75
C ILE A 43 -21.83 -29.08 -28.66
N GLN A 44 -21.98 -29.73 -27.52
CA GLN A 44 -22.65 -29.14 -26.36
C GLN A 44 -21.81 -29.38 -25.11
N ALA A 45 -21.56 -28.32 -24.34
CA ALA A 45 -21.07 -28.41 -22.97
C ALA A 45 -22.20 -28.12 -22.00
N LYS A 46 -22.46 -29.05 -21.09
CA LYS A 46 -23.44 -28.90 -20.01
C LYS A 46 -22.72 -28.72 -18.69
N ASN A 47 -23.01 -27.62 -17.98
CA ASN A 47 -22.55 -27.44 -16.61
C ASN A 47 -23.28 -28.45 -15.72
N VAL A 48 -22.54 -29.29 -14.99
CA VAL A 48 -23.11 -30.42 -14.23
C VAL A 48 -23.95 -29.92 -13.04
N ASN A 49 -23.56 -28.81 -12.41
CA ASN A 49 -24.19 -28.30 -11.20
C ASN A 49 -25.46 -27.49 -11.49
N THR A 50 -25.46 -26.74 -12.59
CA THR A 50 -26.59 -25.87 -12.98
C THR A 50 -27.45 -26.45 -14.09
N GLY A 51 -26.98 -27.49 -14.79
CA GLY A 51 -27.66 -28.03 -15.97
C GLY A 51 -27.71 -27.09 -17.18
N VAL A 52 -27.08 -25.90 -17.08
CA VAL A 52 -27.04 -24.92 -18.16
C VAL A 52 -26.15 -25.42 -19.30
N GLU A 53 -26.67 -25.32 -20.52
CA GLU A 53 -26.01 -25.80 -21.73
C GLU A 53 -25.41 -24.66 -22.55
N TYR A 54 -24.25 -24.93 -23.12
CA TYR A 54 -23.48 -24.06 -24.03
C TYR A 54 -23.27 -24.85 -25.32
N ALA A 55 -23.77 -24.34 -26.44
CA ALA A 55 -23.70 -25.02 -27.72
C ALA A 55 -22.68 -24.35 -28.65
N SER A 56 -21.99 -25.16 -29.45
CA SER A 56 -21.09 -24.76 -30.53
C SER A 56 -21.18 -25.80 -31.66
N ALA A 57 -20.49 -25.57 -32.77
CA ALA A 57 -20.23 -26.58 -33.78
C ALA A 57 -18.74 -26.62 -34.14
N THR A 58 -18.28 -27.70 -34.78
CA THR A 58 -16.95 -27.70 -35.41
C THR A 58 -16.94 -26.85 -36.67
N SER A 59 -15.80 -26.21 -36.93
CA SER A 59 -15.52 -25.50 -38.17
C SER A 59 -15.32 -26.47 -39.34
N THR A 60 -15.11 -25.92 -40.53
CA THR A 60 -14.77 -26.71 -41.73
C THR A 60 -13.47 -27.51 -41.59
N THR A 61 -12.60 -27.15 -40.63
CA THR A 61 -11.37 -27.87 -40.32
C THR A 61 -11.52 -28.84 -39.14
N GLY A 62 -12.75 -29.07 -38.66
CA GLY A 62 -13.07 -29.96 -37.54
C GLY A 62 -12.75 -29.41 -36.15
N ASN A 63 -12.29 -28.16 -36.05
CA ASN A 63 -11.97 -27.51 -34.78
C ASN A 63 -13.22 -26.89 -34.16
N TYR A 64 -13.34 -26.94 -32.83
CA TYR A 64 -14.42 -26.28 -32.10
C TYR A 64 -13.89 -25.47 -30.93
N THR A 65 -14.68 -24.47 -30.52
CA THR A 65 -14.39 -23.65 -29.34
C THR A 65 -15.70 -23.28 -28.65
N LEU A 66 -15.86 -23.74 -27.41
CA LEU A 66 -16.87 -23.30 -26.47
C LEU A 66 -16.24 -22.25 -25.56
N ALA A 67 -16.39 -20.98 -25.93
CA ALA A 67 -15.86 -19.85 -25.18
C ALA A 67 -16.86 -19.34 -24.13
N GLN A 68 -16.39 -18.45 -23.24
CA GLN A 68 -17.23 -17.76 -22.26
C GLN A 68 -17.89 -18.68 -21.22
N LEU A 69 -17.24 -19.81 -20.89
CA LEU A 69 -17.76 -20.76 -19.90
C LEU A 69 -17.43 -20.30 -18.47
N PRO A 70 -18.42 -20.17 -17.56
CA PRO A 70 -18.16 -19.96 -16.14
C PRO A 70 -17.30 -21.10 -15.57
N PRO A 71 -16.43 -20.84 -14.58
CA PRO A 71 -15.68 -21.90 -13.91
C PRO A 71 -16.62 -22.96 -13.31
N GLY A 72 -16.28 -24.23 -13.48
CA GLY A 72 -17.11 -25.33 -12.99
C GLY A 72 -16.84 -26.66 -13.68
N GLU A 73 -17.65 -27.67 -13.34
CA GLU A 73 -17.59 -28.98 -13.96
C GLU A 73 -18.54 -29.07 -15.15
N TYR A 74 -18.01 -29.58 -16.26
CA TYR A 74 -18.70 -29.70 -17.53
C TYR A 74 -18.70 -31.14 -18.03
N GLN A 75 -19.77 -31.46 -18.76
CA GLN A 75 -19.87 -32.61 -19.63
C GLN A 75 -19.94 -32.12 -21.08
N VAL A 76 -19.04 -32.61 -21.93
CA VAL A 76 -19.05 -32.32 -23.37
C VAL A 76 -19.70 -33.49 -24.11
N THR A 77 -20.64 -33.17 -24.98
CA THR A 77 -21.37 -34.13 -25.82
C THR A 77 -21.23 -33.76 -27.28
N VAL A 78 -20.99 -34.76 -28.13
CA VAL A 78 -20.98 -34.63 -29.59
C VAL A 78 -21.93 -35.65 -30.18
N THR A 79 -22.83 -35.17 -31.05
CA THR A 79 -23.85 -36.01 -31.68
C THR A 79 -23.85 -35.77 -33.19
N VAL A 80 -23.35 -36.74 -33.95
CA VAL A 80 -23.28 -36.70 -35.42
C VAL A 80 -23.95 -37.97 -35.97
N PRO A 81 -24.90 -37.85 -36.92
CA PRO A 81 -25.49 -39.03 -37.57
C PRO A 81 -24.44 -39.96 -38.17
N GLY A 82 -24.59 -41.28 -38.00
CA GLY A 82 -23.63 -42.30 -38.44
C GLY A 82 -22.50 -42.61 -37.44
N PHE A 83 -22.43 -41.88 -36.33
CA PHE A 83 -21.51 -42.13 -35.22
C PHE A 83 -22.27 -42.35 -33.91
N LYS A 84 -21.65 -43.10 -32.98
CA LYS A 84 -22.12 -43.21 -31.60
C LYS A 84 -22.06 -41.85 -30.91
N LYS A 85 -23.01 -41.57 -30.01
CA LYS A 85 -23.01 -40.36 -29.18
C LYS A 85 -21.76 -40.34 -28.29
N TYR A 86 -20.89 -39.35 -28.45
CA TYR A 86 -19.72 -39.20 -27.59
C TYR A 86 -20.07 -38.34 -26.38
N THR A 87 -19.77 -38.82 -25.19
CA THR A 87 -19.96 -38.07 -23.93
C THR A 87 -18.67 -38.10 -23.12
N ARG A 88 -18.14 -36.94 -22.76
CA ARG A 88 -16.99 -36.82 -21.86
C ARG A 88 -17.37 -36.03 -20.62
N SER A 89 -17.23 -36.67 -19.47
CA SER A 89 -17.59 -36.12 -18.16
C SER A 89 -16.34 -35.83 -17.32
N GLY A 90 -16.48 -35.07 -16.24
CA GLY A 90 -15.38 -34.75 -15.31
C GLY A 90 -14.40 -33.70 -15.84
N LEU A 91 -14.87 -32.80 -16.71
CA LEU A 91 -14.07 -31.70 -17.24
C LEU A 91 -14.20 -30.49 -16.33
N THR A 92 -13.16 -30.20 -15.54
CA THR A 92 -13.08 -28.96 -14.76
C THR A 92 -12.55 -27.84 -15.64
N VAL A 93 -13.34 -26.77 -15.80
CA VAL A 93 -12.93 -25.53 -16.47
C VAL A 93 -12.57 -24.50 -15.41
N GLU A 94 -11.32 -24.04 -15.44
CA GLU A 94 -10.77 -23.01 -14.55
C GLU A 94 -10.87 -21.60 -15.18
N LEU A 95 -10.74 -20.56 -14.35
CA LEU A 95 -10.80 -19.15 -14.76
C LEU A 95 -9.62 -18.78 -15.68
N ALA A 96 -9.88 -18.06 -16.78
CA ALA A 96 -8.86 -17.70 -17.77
C ALA A 96 -8.06 -18.92 -18.32
N GLN A 97 -8.64 -20.13 -18.25
CA GLN A 97 -8.06 -21.35 -18.79
C GLN A 97 -8.67 -21.68 -20.16
N THR A 98 -7.82 -22.13 -21.08
CA THR A 98 -8.27 -22.82 -22.30
C THR A 98 -7.97 -24.31 -22.17
N LEU A 99 -9.01 -25.12 -22.02
CA LEU A 99 -8.93 -26.57 -21.90
C LEU A 99 -9.05 -27.22 -23.28
N ARG A 100 -8.05 -28.00 -23.69
CA ARG A 100 -8.09 -28.74 -24.95
C ARG A 100 -8.60 -30.16 -24.78
N ILE A 101 -9.60 -30.53 -25.57
CA ILE A 101 -10.27 -31.83 -25.59
C ILE A 101 -10.44 -32.28 -27.04
N ASP A 102 -9.51 -33.09 -27.53
CA ASP A 102 -9.66 -33.72 -28.85
C ASP A 102 -10.58 -34.95 -28.73
N ILE A 103 -11.49 -35.10 -29.68
CA ILE A 103 -12.57 -36.10 -29.68
C ILE A 103 -12.42 -36.97 -30.93
N THR A 104 -12.36 -38.28 -30.73
CA THR A 104 -12.45 -39.27 -31.82
C THR A 104 -13.81 -39.96 -31.73
N LEU A 105 -14.61 -39.86 -32.78
CA LEU A 105 -15.92 -40.49 -32.85
C LEU A 105 -15.79 -41.96 -33.25
N GLU A 106 -16.65 -42.82 -32.72
CA GLU A 106 -16.76 -44.22 -33.14
C GLU A 106 -17.96 -44.41 -34.07
N VAL A 107 -17.80 -45.17 -35.14
CA VAL A 107 -18.88 -45.47 -36.09
C VAL A 107 -19.96 -46.31 -35.40
N GLY A 108 -21.23 -45.94 -35.58
CA GLY A 108 -22.36 -46.66 -34.99
C GLY A 108 -23.65 -45.84 -34.98
N SER A 109 -24.70 -46.39 -34.35
CA SER A 109 -25.97 -45.66 -34.18
C SER A 109 -25.82 -44.55 -33.14
N ALA A 110 -26.44 -43.38 -33.39
CA ALA A 110 -26.49 -42.26 -32.44
C ALA A 110 -27.25 -42.58 -31.13
N THR A 111 -27.97 -43.72 -31.07
CA THR A 111 -28.58 -44.25 -29.85
C THR A 111 -27.59 -44.96 -28.92
N GLU A 112 -26.45 -45.41 -29.45
CA GLU A 112 -25.36 -45.96 -28.65
C GLU A 112 -24.46 -44.82 -28.15
N SER A 113 -23.92 -44.92 -26.93
CA SER A 113 -23.06 -43.87 -26.36
C SER A 113 -21.69 -44.40 -25.92
N VAL A 114 -20.66 -43.60 -26.17
CA VAL A 114 -19.29 -43.78 -25.67
C VAL A 114 -19.07 -42.77 -24.57
N THR A 115 -18.86 -43.24 -23.33
CA THR A 115 -18.63 -42.36 -22.17
C THR A 115 -17.17 -42.44 -21.75
N VAL A 116 -16.47 -41.30 -21.80
CA VAL A 116 -15.08 -41.17 -21.35
C VAL A 116 -15.05 -40.42 -20.01
N THR A 117 -14.39 -41.02 -19.00
CA THR A 117 -14.28 -40.48 -17.63
C THR A 117 -12.84 -40.12 -17.23
N GLU A 118 -11.88 -40.18 -18.14
CA GLU A 118 -10.48 -39.81 -17.86
C GLU A 118 -10.32 -38.29 -17.69
N SER A 119 -9.58 -37.89 -16.65
CA SER A 119 -9.25 -36.49 -16.36
C SER A 119 -8.48 -35.84 -17.53
N ALA A 120 -8.79 -34.58 -17.83
CA ALA A 120 -8.09 -33.85 -18.88
C ALA A 120 -6.62 -33.55 -18.52
N SER A 121 -5.73 -33.46 -19.51
CA SER A 121 -4.30 -33.19 -19.29
C SER A 121 -4.08 -31.87 -18.52
N LEU A 122 -3.03 -31.82 -17.70
CA LEU A 122 -2.57 -30.61 -17.01
C LEU A 122 -1.75 -29.67 -17.91
N LEU A 123 -1.33 -30.15 -19.08
CA LEU A 123 -0.47 -29.39 -20.00
C LEU A 123 -1.26 -28.27 -20.68
N ARG A 124 -0.65 -27.08 -20.78
CA ARG A 124 -1.24 -25.93 -21.46
C ARG A 124 -0.71 -25.84 -22.88
N THR A 125 -1.49 -26.30 -23.86
CA THR A 125 -1.09 -26.37 -25.27
C THR A 125 -1.60 -25.21 -26.13
N GLU A 126 -2.40 -24.30 -25.57
CA GLU A 126 -3.16 -23.31 -26.34
C GLU A 126 -2.75 -21.86 -26.06
N SER A 127 -1.79 -21.61 -25.15
CA SER A 127 -1.34 -20.24 -24.83
C SER A 127 0.08 -20.18 -24.25
N GLY A 128 0.79 -19.10 -24.59
CA GLY A 128 2.09 -18.73 -24.01
C GLY A 128 2.02 -18.00 -22.66
N GLU A 129 0.82 -17.80 -22.12
CA GLU A 129 0.57 -17.03 -20.89
C GLU A 129 1.08 -17.74 -19.62
N LEU A 130 1.63 -16.94 -18.69
CA LEU A 130 1.96 -17.36 -17.33
C LEU A 130 0.86 -16.94 -16.35
N ALA A 131 -0.12 -17.84 -16.19
CA ALA A 131 -1.21 -17.71 -15.23
C ALA A 131 -1.16 -18.80 -14.15
N HIS A 132 -1.48 -18.44 -12.91
CA HIS A 132 -1.56 -19.34 -11.77
C HIS A 132 -3.00 -19.39 -11.31
N ASN A 133 -3.70 -20.48 -11.64
CA ASN A 133 -5.02 -20.79 -11.14
C ASN A 133 -4.89 -21.31 -9.72
N VAL A 134 -5.53 -20.62 -8.79
CA VAL A 134 -5.52 -20.99 -7.37
C VAL A 134 -6.96 -21.20 -6.94
N ASP A 135 -7.27 -22.46 -6.64
CA ASP A 135 -8.55 -22.86 -6.04
C ASP A 135 -8.56 -22.42 -4.57
N LEU A 136 -9.42 -21.46 -4.26
CA LEU A 136 -9.48 -20.89 -2.92
C LEU A 136 -9.95 -21.91 -1.87
N LYS A 137 -10.74 -22.93 -2.25
CA LYS A 137 -11.13 -23.99 -1.33
C LYS A 137 -9.90 -24.74 -0.81
N LYS A 138 -8.95 -25.05 -1.70
CA LYS A 138 -7.70 -25.73 -1.34
C LYS A 138 -6.77 -24.84 -0.51
N MET A 139 -6.76 -23.53 -0.78
CA MET A 139 -5.98 -22.58 0.01
C MET A 139 -6.59 -22.33 1.39
N ASP A 140 -7.91 -22.39 1.52
CA ASP A 140 -8.61 -22.29 2.81
C ASP A 140 -8.39 -23.55 3.66
N GLU A 141 -8.16 -24.71 3.05
CA GLU A 141 -7.68 -25.91 3.76
C GLU A 141 -6.23 -25.80 4.24
N LEU A 142 -5.48 -24.78 3.83
CA LEU A 142 -4.11 -24.51 4.25
C LEU A 142 -4.08 -23.31 5.22
N PRO A 143 -3.13 -23.26 6.17
CA PRO A 143 -3.01 -22.17 7.14
C PRO A 143 -2.31 -20.93 6.52
N VAL A 144 -2.83 -20.45 5.39
CA VAL A 144 -2.28 -19.32 4.61
C VAL A 144 -3.21 -18.10 4.67
N LEU A 145 -4.51 -18.34 4.84
CA LEU A 145 -5.54 -17.32 4.97
C LEU A 145 -5.76 -16.97 6.45
N GLY A 146 -4.74 -16.41 7.09
CA GLY A 146 -4.79 -16.07 8.52
C GLY A 146 -5.67 -14.86 8.85
N ILE A 147 -6.11 -14.80 10.11
CA ILE A 147 -6.86 -13.68 10.71
C ILE A 147 -5.89 -12.75 11.43
N GLY A 148 -5.70 -11.55 10.88
CA GLY A 148 -4.84 -10.54 11.51
C GLY A 148 -5.48 -9.83 12.69
N GLY A 149 -4.69 -9.01 13.39
CA GLY A 149 -5.16 -8.14 14.48
C GLY A 149 -5.11 -6.67 14.13
N THR A 150 -5.93 -5.87 14.83
CA THR A 150 -6.09 -4.42 14.62
C THR A 150 -4.79 -3.61 14.66
N LEU A 151 -3.74 -4.08 15.37
CA LEU A 151 -2.44 -3.39 15.45
C LEU A 151 -1.49 -3.67 14.28
N SER A 152 -1.82 -4.60 13.39
CA SER A 152 -1.05 -4.83 12.16
C SER A 152 -1.67 -4.08 10.99
N GLY A 153 -1.78 -2.75 11.10
CA GLY A 153 -2.06 -1.74 10.05
C GLY A 153 -3.32 -1.86 9.17
N SER A 154 -3.81 -3.08 8.91
CA SER A 154 -4.79 -3.40 7.89
C SER A 154 -5.07 -4.93 7.85
N ALA A 155 -5.10 -5.63 8.99
CA ALA A 155 -5.45 -7.05 9.02
C ALA A 155 -6.51 -7.30 10.10
N GLY A 156 -7.64 -7.90 9.71
CA GLY A 156 -8.73 -8.22 10.63
C GLY A 156 -9.53 -9.39 10.10
N ILE A 157 -10.02 -9.30 8.88
CA ILE A 157 -10.67 -10.42 8.17
C ILE A 157 -9.63 -11.29 7.45
N ARG A 158 -10.02 -12.51 7.05
CA ARG A 158 -9.22 -13.34 6.14
C ARG A 158 -9.00 -12.61 4.81
N ASN A 159 -7.77 -12.55 4.32
CA ASN A 159 -7.44 -11.86 3.07
C ASN A 159 -7.27 -12.88 1.92
N PRO A 160 -8.19 -12.92 0.93
CA PRO A 160 -8.10 -13.90 -0.17
C PRO A 160 -6.85 -13.71 -1.02
N TYR A 161 -6.29 -12.50 -1.10
CA TYR A 161 -5.10 -12.21 -1.90
C TYR A 161 -3.80 -12.73 -1.28
N ASN A 162 -3.82 -13.23 -0.04
CA ASN A 162 -2.67 -13.94 0.56
C ASN A 162 -2.24 -15.17 -0.26
N MET A 163 -3.10 -15.69 -1.14
CA MET A 163 -2.75 -16.75 -2.06
C MET A 163 -1.58 -16.41 -2.99
N VAL A 164 -1.27 -15.12 -3.21
CA VAL A 164 -0.14 -14.70 -4.04
C VAL A 164 1.21 -15.14 -3.44
N LEU A 165 1.25 -15.45 -2.14
CA LEU A 165 2.47 -15.89 -1.45
C LEU A 165 3.01 -17.23 -1.96
N VAL A 166 2.17 -18.09 -2.56
CA VAL A 166 2.65 -19.37 -3.10
C VAL A 166 3.16 -19.24 -4.55
N ILE A 167 3.07 -18.05 -5.14
CA ILE A 167 3.48 -17.79 -6.53
C ILE A 167 4.95 -17.36 -6.56
N PRO A 168 5.76 -17.89 -7.50
CA PRO A 168 7.17 -17.55 -7.62
C PRO A 168 7.38 -16.08 -7.98
N GLY A 169 8.46 -15.47 -7.46
CA GLY A 169 8.85 -14.11 -7.83
C GLY A 169 7.97 -13.01 -7.22
N VAL A 170 7.24 -13.35 -6.16
CA VAL A 170 6.31 -12.44 -5.48
C VAL A 170 6.91 -11.95 -4.17
N ASN A 171 6.75 -10.65 -3.92
CA ASN A 171 6.95 -10.08 -2.59
C ASN A 171 5.63 -9.44 -2.16
N TYR A 172 5.03 -9.98 -1.10
CA TYR A 172 3.72 -9.54 -0.64
C TYR A 172 3.72 -9.31 0.88
N ILE A 173 3.31 -8.11 1.25
CA ILE A 173 2.96 -7.73 2.61
C ILE A 173 1.46 -7.43 2.59
N PRO A 174 0.63 -8.23 3.28
CA PRO A 174 -0.81 -8.07 3.28
C PRO A 174 -1.23 -6.62 3.55
N ASN A 175 -2.09 -6.10 2.68
CA ASN A 175 -2.68 -4.77 2.79
C ASN A 175 -1.67 -3.61 2.93
N SER A 176 -0.50 -3.76 2.32
CA SER A 176 0.57 -2.75 2.29
C SER A 176 1.35 -2.77 0.97
N LEU A 177 1.76 -3.97 0.53
CA LEU A 177 2.71 -4.13 -0.56
C LEU A 177 2.40 -5.36 -1.39
N VAL A 178 2.29 -5.20 -2.71
CA VAL A 178 2.33 -6.31 -3.68
C VAL A 178 3.39 -5.97 -4.73
N ARG A 179 4.31 -6.90 -4.99
CA ARG A 179 5.26 -6.87 -6.10
C ARG A 179 5.32 -8.23 -6.75
N ILE A 180 5.31 -8.24 -8.07
CA ILE A 180 5.31 -9.47 -8.86
C ILE A 180 6.38 -9.30 -9.94
N ASN A 181 7.30 -10.25 -10.03
CA ASN A 181 8.34 -10.28 -11.06
C ASN A 181 9.11 -8.95 -11.20
N GLY A 182 9.51 -8.35 -10.07
CA GLY A 182 10.34 -7.15 -10.00
C GLY A 182 9.68 -5.84 -10.43
N THR A 183 8.35 -5.80 -10.57
CA THR A 183 7.63 -4.55 -10.84
C THR A 183 7.61 -3.66 -9.60
N PRO A 184 7.40 -2.32 -9.77
CA PRO A 184 7.20 -1.42 -8.64
C PRO A 184 6.02 -1.85 -7.77
N ALA A 185 6.06 -1.46 -6.50
CA ALA A 185 5.02 -1.78 -5.54
C ALA A 185 3.64 -1.32 -6.00
N ASN A 186 2.64 -2.13 -5.68
CA ASN A 186 1.23 -1.81 -5.81
C ASN A 186 0.80 -1.47 -7.26
N SER A 187 1.50 -2.03 -8.24
CA SER A 187 1.24 -1.87 -9.68
C SER A 187 0.30 -2.94 -10.27
N GLN A 188 -0.22 -3.84 -9.44
CA GLN A 188 -1.21 -4.87 -9.80
C GLN A 188 -2.59 -4.27 -10.10
N SER A 189 -3.40 -5.03 -10.82
CA SER A 189 -4.83 -4.77 -11.00
C SER A 189 -5.65 -5.91 -10.40
N PHE A 190 -6.79 -5.56 -9.79
CA PHE A 190 -7.78 -6.51 -9.29
C PHE A 190 -9.04 -6.41 -10.14
N ARG A 191 -9.57 -7.56 -10.56
CA ARG A 191 -10.84 -7.69 -11.25
C ARG A 191 -11.75 -8.63 -10.49
N ILE A 192 -13.02 -8.24 -10.37
CA ILE A 192 -14.07 -9.02 -9.73
C ILE A 192 -15.23 -9.10 -10.71
N GLU A 193 -15.59 -10.32 -11.14
CA GLU A 193 -16.62 -10.56 -12.16
C GLU A 193 -16.33 -9.81 -13.47
N GLY A 194 -15.09 -9.87 -13.96
CA GLY A 194 -14.65 -9.27 -15.23
C GLY A 194 -14.38 -7.76 -15.21
N GLN A 195 -14.78 -7.07 -14.15
CA GLN A 195 -14.66 -5.62 -14.02
C GLN A 195 -13.57 -5.21 -13.05
N ASP A 196 -12.91 -4.09 -13.33
CA ASP A 196 -11.89 -3.55 -12.43
C ASP A 196 -12.47 -3.19 -11.05
N ALA A 197 -11.79 -3.70 -10.02
CA ALA A 197 -12.06 -3.50 -8.61
C ALA A 197 -10.86 -2.85 -7.88
N SER A 198 -9.83 -2.43 -8.62
CA SER A 198 -8.54 -2.00 -8.08
C SER A 198 -8.69 -0.78 -7.18
N ASN A 199 -8.15 -0.83 -5.96
CA ASN A 199 -8.20 0.32 -5.04
C ASN A 199 -7.19 1.39 -5.44
N THR A 200 -7.54 2.26 -6.37
CA THR A 200 -6.62 3.28 -6.89
C THR A 200 -6.31 4.42 -5.89
N GLY A 201 -7.13 4.64 -4.86
CA GLY A 201 -6.86 5.62 -3.80
C GLY A 201 -5.83 5.15 -2.77
N THR A 202 -5.86 3.86 -2.44
CA THR A 202 -4.87 3.19 -1.57
C THR A 202 -4.52 1.80 -2.14
N PRO A 203 -3.71 1.72 -3.23
CA PRO A 203 -3.46 0.50 -4.01
C PRO A 203 -2.94 -0.71 -3.23
N GLY A 204 -2.27 -0.47 -2.09
CA GLY A 204 -1.80 -1.52 -1.20
C GLY A 204 -2.89 -2.12 -0.30
N VAL A 205 -4.04 -1.48 -0.10
CA VAL A 205 -5.03 -1.84 0.94
C VAL A 205 -6.26 -2.50 0.34
N ALA A 206 -6.09 -3.71 -0.18
CA ALA A 206 -7.15 -4.48 -0.83
C ALA A 206 -8.31 -4.85 0.12
N GLN A 207 -8.05 -4.95 1.44
CA GLN A 207 -9.08 -5.23 2.45
C GLN A 207 -10.27 -4.27 2.39
N GLN A 208 -10.06 -3.05 1.88
CA GLN A 208 -11.12 -2.07 1.84
C GLN A 208 -12.27 -2.44 0.88
N THR A 209 -11.99 -3.26 -0.13
CA THR A 209 -12.93 -3.61 -1.21
C THR A 209 -12.90 -5.10 -1.57
N GLN A 210 -12.20 -5.92 -0.79
CA GLN A 210 -12.07 -7.35 -1.06
C GLN A 210 -13.40 -8.10 -0.84
N PRO A 211 -13.67 -9.15 -1.63
CA PRO A 211 -14.75 -10.09 -1.33
C PRO A 211 -14.41 -11.00 -0.15
N SER A 212 -15.45 -11.60 0.43
CA SER A 212 -15.32 -12.68 1.42
C SER A 212 -14.67 -13.91 0.80
N VAL A 213 -13.84 -14.62 1.58
CA VAL A 213 -13.16 -15.85 1.13
C VAL A 213 -14.19 -16.91 0.70
N ASP A 214 -15.26 -17.10 1.46
CA ASP A 214 -16.28 -18.12 1.16
C ASP A 214 -17.22 -17.71 0.02
N ALA A 215 -17.19 -16.44 -0.43
CA ALA A 215 -17.93 -15.98 -1.61
C ALA A 215 -17.18 -16.19 -2.93
N ILE A 216 -15.87 -16.44 -2.90
CA ILE A 216 -15.03 -16.62 -4.09
C ILE A 216 -15.09 -18.09 -4.54
N GLN A 217 -15.27 -18.28 -5.85
CA GLN A 217 -15.18 -19.59 -6.48
C GLN A 217 -13.73 -19.89 -6.88
N GLU A 218 -13.07 -18.96 -7.56
CA GLU A 218 -11.72 -19.14 -8.08
C GLU A 218 -11.00 -17.80 -8.23
N THR A 219 -9.67 -17.84 -8.20
CA THR A 219 -8.81 -16.71 -8.57
C THR A 219 -7.72 -17.15 -9.54
N ALA A 220 -7.55 -16.39 -10.62
CA ALA A 220 -6.44 -16.53 -11.54
C ALA A 220 -5.48 -15.35 -11.33
N ILE A 221 -4.22 -15.66 -11.02
CA ILE A 221 -3.16 -14.65 -10.88
C ILE A 221 -2.26 -14.76 -12.10
N GLN A 222 -2.35 -13.78 -12.97
CA GLN A 222 -1.57 -13.71 -14.20
C GLN A 222 -0.32 -12.89 -13.89
N THR A 223 0.88 -13.44 -14.14
CA THR A 223 2.18 -12.82 -13.79
C THR A 223 3.08 -12.40 -14.97
N SER A 224 2.84 -12.92 -16.18
CA SER A 224 3.45 -12.43 -17.43
C SER A 224 2.63 -12.82 -18.67
N ASN A 225 2.81 -12.08 -19.78
CA ASN A 225 2.29 -12.39 -21.11
C ASN A 225 0.75 -12.54 -21.17
N TYR A 226 0.03 -11.67 -20.46
CA TYR A 226 -1.44 -11.64 -20.47
C TYR A 226 -1.97 -11.36 -21.88
N ALA A 227 -3.14 -11.94 -22.21
CA ALA A 227 -3.88 -11.64 -23.43
C ALA A 227 -4.08 -10.11 -23.63
N ALA A 228 -4.24 -9.68 -24.88
CA ALA A 228 -4.44 -8.26 -25.23
C ALA A 228 -5.76 -7.68 -24.68
N GLU A 229 -6.69 -8.57 -24.31
CA GLU A 229 -7.85 -8.18 -23.54
C GLU A 229 -7.41 -7.52 -22.23
N TYR A 230 -6.38 -7.97 -21.55
CA TYR A 230 -5.91 -7.37 -20.31
C TYR A 230 -4.91 -6.21 -20.52
N GLY A 231 -5.13 -5.07 -19.85
CA GLY A 231 -4.19 -3.94 -19.86
C GLY A 231 -4.40 -2.97 -18.70
N GLN A 232 -3.67 -1.85 -18.73
CA GLN A 232 -3.52 -0.93 -17.58
C GLN A 232 -3.00 -1.63 -16.31
N VAL A 233 -2.14 -2.64 -16.50
CA VAL A 233 -1.54 -3.43 -15.41
C VAL A 233 -0.03 -3.23 -15.45
N GLY A 234 0.54 -2.68 -14.38
CA GLY A 234 1.99 -2.53 -14.24
C GLY A 234 2.68 -3.72 -13.57
N GLY A 235 1.90 -4.60 -12.92
CA GLY A 235 2.35 -5.79 -12.18
C GLY A 235 1.64 -7.05 -12.64
N GLY A 236 1.21 -7.87 -11.68
CA GLY A 236 0.31 -9.00 -11.95
C GLY A 236 -1.16 -8.58 -12.02
N MET A 237 -1.98 -9.38 -12.69
CA MET A 237 -3.43 -9.24 -12.71
C MET A 237 -4.08 -10.30 -11.82
N PHE A 238 -4.97 -9.88 -10.93
CA PHE A 238 -5.81 -10.75 -10.12
C PHE A 238 -7.21 -10.78 -10.71
N ASN A 239 -7.61 -11.90 -11.29
CA ASN A 239 -8.96 -12.08 -11.78
C ASN A 239 -9.73 -12.97 -10.81
N VAL A 240 -10.85 -12.48 -10.28
CA VAL A 240 -11.63 -13.16 -9.23
C VAL A 240 -13.07 -13.36 -9.70
N THR A 241 -13.55 -14.60 -9.62
CA THR A 241 -14.93 -14.97 -9.92
C THR A 241 -15.62 -15.49 -8.66
N MET A 242 -16.84 -15.02 -8.44
CA MET A 242 -17.69 -15.31 -7.28
C MET A 242 -18.51 -16.58 -7.50
N ARG A 243 -18.79 -17.29 -6.40
CA ARG A 243 -19.66 -18.48 -6.40
C ARG A 243 -21.06 -18.14 -6.90
N SER A 244 -21.61 -19.08 -7.66
CA SER A 244 -22.99 -19.08 -8.16
C SER A 244 -23.82 -20.15 -7.45
N GLY A 245 -25.13 -20.11 -7.60
CA GLY A 245 -26.02 -21.16 -7.10
C GLY A 245 -26.03 -22.38 -8.02
N ALA A 246 -26.53 -23.50 -7.51
CA ALA A 246 -26.70 -24.75 -8.26
C ALA A 246 -28.17 -25.20 -8.27
N ASN A 247 -28.48 -26.29 -8.97
CA ASN A 247 -29.83 -26.89 -8.94
C ASN A 247 -30.18 -27.52 -7.58
N GLN A 248 -29.18 -27.84 -6.77
CA GLN A 248 -29.38 -28.31 -5.40
C GLN A 248 -29.13 -27.17 -4.45
N PHE A 249 -29.92 -27.09 -3.38
CA PHE A 249 -29.61 -26.20 -2.28
C PHE A 249 -28.35 -26.71 -1.58
N HIS A 250 -27.40 -25.80 -1.37
CA HIS A 250 -26.16 -26.08 -0.65
C HIS A 250 -25.74 -24.86 0.15
N GLY A 251 -24.97 -25.09 1.20
CA GLY A 251 -24.51 -24.00 2.06
C GLY A 251 -23.43 -24.41 3.03
N SER A 252 -22.94 -23.43 3.76
CA SER A 252 -21.97 -23.66 4.82
C SER A 252 -22.17 -22.66 5.94
N ALA A 253 -21.74 -23.02 7.15
CA ALA A 253 -21.58 -22.12 8.28
C ALA A 253 -20.23 -22.40 8.93
N TYR A 254 -19.51 -21.36 9.32
CA TYR A 254 -18.17 -21.50 9.86
C TYR A 254 -17.86 -20.46 10.95
N ASP A 255 -16.89 -20.77 11.81
CA ASP A 255 -16.25 -19.83 12.72
C ASP A 255 -14.75 -20.12 12.78
N TYR A 256 -13.95 -19.08 12.66
CA TYR A 256 -12.52 -19.09 12.91
C TYR A 256 -12.26 -18.38 14.23
N PHE A 257 -11.90 -19.17 15.23
CA PHE A 257 -11.70 -18.73 16.60
C PHE A 257 -10.22 -18.57 16.92
N VAL A 258 -9.80 -17.32 17.17
CA VAL A 258 -8.46 -16.98 17.64
C VAL A 258 -8.48 -16.79 19.14
N ASN A 259 -7.56 -17.44 19.86
CA ASN A 259 -7.46 -17.32 21.32
C ASN A 259 -6.00 -17.40 21.80
N GLU A 260 -5.65 -16.58 22.80
CA GLU A 260 -4.32 -16.56 23.41
C GLU A 260 -3.84 -17.91 23.97
N ILE A 261 -4.74 -18.84 24.30
CA ILE A 261 -4.38 -20.17 24.81
C ILE A 261 -3.55 -20.99 23.81
N PHE A 262 -3.72 -20.75 22.51
CA PHE A 262 -3.02 -21.47 21.45
C PHE A 262 -1.67 -20.81 21.09
N ASN A 263 -1.41 -19.61 21.62
CA ASN A 263 -0.22 -18.83 21.31
C ASN A 263 0.96 -19.23 22.19
N ALA A 264 2.17 -19.10 21.65
CA ALA A 264 3.40 -19.14 22.45
C ALA A 264 3.63 -17.79 23.15
N GLY A 265 4.43 -17.81 24.23
CA GLY A 265 4.83 -16.58 24.93
C GLY A 265 5.86 -15.78 24.14
N ASN A 266 5.91 -14.46 24.36
CA ASN A 266 6.92 -13.63 23.72
C ASN A 266 8.30 -13.90 24.34
N PRO A 267 9.34 -14.16 23.53
CA PRO A 267 10.68 -14.37 24.05
C PRO A 267 11.22 -13.07 24.66
N PHE A 268 11.96 -13.18 25.77
CA PHE A 268 12.63 -12.07 26.48
C PHE A 268 11.71 -11.00 27.09
N VAL A 269 10.42 -11.28 27.29
CA VAL A 269 9.51 -10.38 28.02
C VAL A 269 9.34 -10.88 29.46
N THR A 270 9.90 -10.16 30.43
CA THR A 270 9.69 -10.40 31.87
C THR A 270 8.47 -9.60 32.35
N GLY A 271 7.50 -10.24 33.04
CA GLY A 271 6.36 -9.50 33.58
C GLY A 271 5.15 -10.30 34.07
N ASP A 272 5.09 -11.62 33.89
CA ASP A 272 4.17 -12.48 34.63
C ASP A 272 4.95 -13.46 35.53
N SER A 273 4.29 -13.99 36.56
CA SER A 273 4.85 -14.96 37.52
C SER A 273 5.29 -16.30 36.88
N ARG A 274 5.22 -16.42 35.55
CA ARG A 274 5.56 -17.60 34.74
C ARG A 274 6.66 -17.35 33.70
N GLY A 275 7.22 -16.13 33.65
CA GLY A 275 8.42 -15.81 32.88
C GLY A 275 8.25 -15.67 31.35
N ASN A 276 7.04 -15.70 30.80
CA ASN A 276 6.76 -15.52 29.35
C ASN A 276 5.28 -15.12 29.10
N PRO A 277 4.89 -13.84 29.20
CA PRO A 277 3.48 -13.45 29.05
C PRO A 277 2.98 -13.68 27.61
N ARG A 278 1.78 -14.27 27.50
CA ARG A 278 1.05 -14.40 26.23
C ARG A 278 0.14 -13.19 26.06
N ALA A 279 0.32 -12.43 24.98
CA ALA A 279 -0.57 -11.31 24.68
C ALA A 279 -2.00 -11.82 24.46
N ARG A 280 -2.98 -11.18 25.11
CA ARG A 280 -4.40 -11.51 24.92
C ARG A 280 -4.80 -11.26 23.46
N ALA A 281 -5.40 -12.25 22.82
CA ALA A 281 -5.80 -12.17 21.42
C ALA A 281 -7.09 -12.97 21.23
N ARG A 282 -8.23 -12.28 21.13
CA ARG A 282 -9.55 -12.89 20.98
C ARG A 282 -10.25 -12.33 19.76
N ARG A 283 -10.47 -13.19 18.77
CA ARG A 283 -11.09 -12.84 17.49
C ARG A 283 -12.00 -13.95 17.03
N ASN A 284 -13.04 -13.56 16.33
CA ASN A 284 -13.96 -14.46 15.64
C ASN A 284 -14.16 -13.94 14.22
N ASP A 285 -14.01 -14.81 13.23
CA ASP A 285 -14.44 -14.56 11.85
C ASP A 285 -15.40 -15.67 11.47
N TYR A 286 -16.70 -15.39 11.55
CA TYR A 286 -17.74 -16.36 11.29
C TYR A 286 -18.66 -15.89 10.18
N GLY A 287 -19.31 -16.85 9.55
CA GLY A 287 -20.19 -16.56 8.44
C GLY A 287 -21.03 -17.76 8.03
N PHE A 288 -21.90 -17.51 7.07
CA PHE A 288 -22.64 -18.55 6.40
C PHE A 288 -22.85 -18.23 4.92
N THR A 289 -22.96 -19.28 4.13
CA THR A 289 -23.26 -19.23 2.70
C THR A 289 -24.50 -20.05 2.40
N GLY A 290 -25.31 -19.63 1.44
CA GLY A 290 -26.43 -20.40 0.93
C GLY A 290 -26.65 -20.13 -0.56
N GLY A 291 -26.78 -21.18 -1.35
CA GLY A 291 -27.06 -21.07 -2.78
C GLY A 291 -27.99 -22.17 -3.26
N GLY A 292 -28.64 -21.91 -4.39
CA GLY A 292 -29.62 -22.84 -4.97
C GLY A 292 -30.39 -22.20 -6.12
N PRO A 293 -31.41 -22.90 -6.65
CA PRO A 293 -32.29 -22.35 -7.67
C PRO A 293 -33.27 -21.36 -7.02
N VAL A 294 -33.65 -20.31 -7.76
CA VAL A 294 -34.76 -19.44 -7.34
C VAL A 294 -36.07 -20.20 -7.57
N TRP A 295 -36.67 -20.68 -6.48
CA TRP A 295 -37.91 -21.44 -6.52
C TRP A 295 -38.97 -20.75 -5.67
N ILE A 296 -39.99 -20.22 -6.32
CA ILE A 296 -41.19 -19.66 -5.67
C ILE A 296 -42.32 -20.63 -6.00
N PRO A 297 -42.79 -21.43 -5.02
CA PRO A 297 -43.78 -22.47 -5.27
C PRO A 297 -44.98 -21.95 -6.08
N LYS A 298 -45.34 -22.68 -7.14
CA LYS A 298 -46.44 -22.38 -8.08
C LYS A 298 -46.30 -21.09 -8.92
N VAL A 299 -45.30 -20.25 -8.67
CA VAL A 299 -45.10 -18.97 -9.39
C VAL A 299 -43.90 -19.04 -10.33
N TYR A 300 -42.78 -19.62 -9.86
CA TYR A 300 -41.55 -19.63 -10.62
C TYR A 300 -40.67 -20.84 -10.27
N ASP A 301 -40.25 -21.58 -11.29
CA ASP A 301 -39.28 -22.65 -11.18
C ASP A 301 -37.98 -22.28 -11.92
N GLY A 302 -37.00 -21.86 -11.13
CA GLY A 302 -35.68 -21.47 -11.61
C GLY A 302 -34.71 -22.64 -11.85
N HIS A 303 -35.10 -23.91 -11.66
CA HIS A 303 -34.18 -25.02 -11.96
C HIS A 303 -33.69 -24.95 -13.42
N ASN A 304 -32.38 -25.12 -13.60
CA ASN A 304 -31.65 -24.95 -14.86
C ASN A 304 -31.69 -23.54 -15.48
N LYS A 305 -32.21 -22.53 -14.77
CA LYS A 305 -32.46 -21.20 -15.34
C LYS A 305 -32.01 -20.06 -14.45
N THR A 306 -32.36 -20.07 -13.17
CA THR A 306 -32.15 -18.94 -12.25
C THR A 306 -31.57 -19.43 -10.94
N PHE A 307 -30.42 -18.88 -10.58
CA PHE A 307 -29.67 -19.29 -9.42
C PHE A 307 -29.35 -18.08 -8.54
N PHE A 308 -29.32 -18.29 -7.24
CA PHE A 308 -28.83 -17.31 -6.29
C PHE A 308 -27.70 -17.90 -5.46
N PHE A 309 -26.78 -17.05 -5.02
CA PHE A 309 -25.79 -17.36 -4.01
C PHE A 309 -25.65 -16.18 -3.05
N PHE A 310 -25.84 -16.43 -1.76
CA PHE A 310 -25.72 -15.45 -0.70
C PHE A 310 -24.58 -15.83 0.24
N ASN A 311 -23.81 -14.83 0.66
CA ASN A 311 -22.79 -14.96 1.69
C ASN A 311 -22.95 -13.83 2.71
N TRP A 312 -22.75 -14.16 3.99
CA TRP A 312 -22.58 -13.21 5.06
C TRP A 312 -21.37 -13.62 5.90
N GLU A 313 -20.39 -12.73 5.99
CA GLU A 313 -19.20 -12.85 6.84
C GLU A 313 -19.20 -11.70 7.84
N GLN A 314 -18.89 -11.99 9.10
CA GLN A 314 -18.67 -11.00 10.13
C GLN A 314 -17.43 -11.33 10.98
N PHE A 315 -16.48 -10.41 10.95
CA PHE A 315 -15.33 -10.42 11.84
C PHE A 315 -15.57 -9.55 13.06
N ARG A 316 -15.16 -10.06 14.22
CA ARG A 316 -15.15 -9.35 15.50
C ARG A 316 -13.82 -9.51 16.19
N GLU A 317 -13.29 -8.40 16.67
CA GLU A 317 -12.15 -8.37 17.57
C GLU A 317 -12.43 -7.44 18.74
N GLN A 318 -12.01 -7.87 19.92
CA GLN A 318 -11.96 -7.02 21.11
C GLN A 318 -10.53 -7.01 21.62
N THR A 319 -9.91 -5.84 21.62
CA THR A 319 -8.57 -5.67 22.16
C THR A 319 -8.55 -4.56 23.19
N LYS A 320 -7.61 -4.67 24.12
CA LYS A 320 -7.25 -3.57 25.01
C LYS A 320 -6.14 -2.80 24.33
N VAL A 321 -6.38 -1.52 24.04
CA VAL A 321 -5.40 -0.64 23.41
C VAL A 321 -4.85 0.30 24.47
N ASN A 322 -3.58 0.67 24.25
CA ASN A 322 -2.67 1.39 25.12
C ASN A 322 -2.06 0.56 26.29
N ASN A 323 -0.84 0.07 26.05
CA ASN A 323 0.14 -0.38 27.05
C ASN A 323 1.37 0.53 27.05
N GLN A 324 1.28 1.73 26.46
CA GLN A 324 2.41 2.65 26.37
C GLN A 324 2.34 3.63 27.53
N PHE A 325 3.47 3.81 28.19
CA PHE A 325 3.63 4.90 29.12
C PHE A 325 3.63 6.21 28.34
N GLN A 326 2.73 7.11 28.72
CA GLN A 326 2.69 8.48 28.26
C GLN A 326 3.23 9.42 29.33
N THR A 327 3.48 10.66 28.95
CA THR A 327 3.90 11.71 29.86
C THR A 327 2.79 12.74 30.01
N VAL A 328 2.36 12.98 31.24
CA VAL A 328 1.41 14.01 31.63
C VAL A 328 2.01 14.89 32.73
N PRO A 329 1.53 16.12 32.94
CA PRO A 329 2.10 17.02 33.94
C PRO A 329 1.98 16.47 35.35
N THR A 330 3.06 16.56 36.11
CA THR A 330 3.07 16.24 37.53
C THR A 330 2.19 17.22 38.32
N PRO A 331 1.78 16.88 39.56
CA PRO A 331 1.02 17.81 40.41
C PRO A 331 1.70 19.18 40.59
N LEU A 332 3.04 19.23 40.63
CA LEU A 332 3.81 20.48 40.72
C LEU A 332 3.76 21.31 39.42
N TYR A 333 3.87 20.65 38.26
CA TYR A 333 3.84 21.35 36.96
C TYR A 333 2.49 22.03 36.73
N ARG A 334 1.39 21.46 37.24
CA ARG A 334 0.05 22.04 37.17
C ARG A 334 -0.11 23.34 37.94
N THR A 335 0.71 23.58 38.96
CA THR A 335 0.69 24.82 39.74
C THR A 335 1.78 25.80 39.30
N GLY A 336 2.46 25.52 38.19
CA GLY A 336 3.53 26.36 37.63
C GLY A 336 4.90 26.13 38.28
N ASP A 337 5.03 25.17 39.20
CA ASP A 337 6.31 24.81 39.81
C ASP A 337 7.06 23.83 38.89
N LEU A 338 7.99 24.37 38.10
CA LEU A 338 8.81 23.62 37.16
C LEU A 338 10.22 23.36 37.72
N SER A 339 10.43 23.47 39.04
CA SER A 339 11.74 23.26 39.67
C SER A 339 12.35 21.90 39.34
N GLN A 340 11.52 20.86 39.19
CA GLN A 340 11.96 19.51 38.82
C GLN A 340 12.41 19.37 37.35
N ALA A 341 12.20 20.39 36.50
CA ALA A 341 12.72 20.40 35.14
C ALA A 341 14.25 20.53 35.10
N ILE A 342 14.82 21.18 36.12
CA ILE A 342 16.27 21.25 36.31
C ILE A 342 16.69 19.93 36.97
N LEU A 343 17.08 18.96 36.13
CA LEU A 343 17.48 17.63 36.60
C LEU A 343 18.71 17.70 37.52
N PRO A 344 18.89 16.76 38.47
CA PRO A 344 20.04 16.75 39.38
C PRO A 344 21.42 16.78 38.69
N ASN A 345 21.49 16.31 37.45
CA ASN A 345 22.67 16.30 36.58
C ASN A 345 22.45 17.15 35.30
N ALA A 346 21.62 18.18 35.37
CA ALA A 346 21.29 19.05 34.23
C ALA A 346 22.56 19.56 33.56
N ARG A 347 22.59 19.45 32.23
CA ARG A 347 23.74 19.90 31.45
C ARG A 347 23.88 21.41 31.56
N VAL A 348 25.11 21.88 31.77
CA VAL A 348 25.43 23.31 31.61
C VAL A 348 25.38 23.64 30.12
N ILE A 349 24.41 24.46 29.72
CA ILE A 349 24.21 24.84 28.32
C ILE A 349 25.21 25.92 27.92
N GLY A 350 25.48 26.86 28.83
CA GLY A 350 26.42 27.96 28.62
C GLY A 350 26.29 29.01 29.72
N LYS A 351 26.78 30.22 29.45
CA LYS A 351 26.57 31.39 30.29
C LYS A 351 25.70 32.43 29.58
N ASP A 352 24.87 33.15 30.33
CA ASP A 352 24.14 34.28 29.80
C ASP A 352 25.07 35.51 29.59
N PRO A 353 24.62 36.57 28.90
CA PRO A 353 25.41 37.79 28.70
C PRO A 353 25.82 38.54 29.97
N LEU A 354 25.25 38.17 31.13
CA LEU A 354 25.61 38.69 32.45
C LEU A 354 26.62 37.78 33.18
N GLY A 355 26.98 36.63 32.59
CA GLY A 355 27.91 35.67 33.14
C GLY A 355 27.29 34.58 34.03
N ASN A 356 25.96 34.54 34.17
CA ASN A 356 25.26 33.52 34.95
C ASN A 356 25.23 32.18 34.21
N THR A 357 25.36 31.09 34.96
CA THR A 357 25.28 29.74 34.40
C THR A 357 23.86 29.39 33.98
N MET A 358 23.70 28.95 32.73
CA MET A 358 22.44 28.45 32.20
C MET A 358 22.43 26.92 32.24
N LEU A 359 21.47 26.35 32.95
CA LEU A 359 21.23 24.91 33.03
C LEU A 359 20.07 24.50 32.12
N GLU A 360 20.15 23.29 31.59
CA GLU A 360 19.04 22.67 30.88
C GLU A 360 17.80 22.58 31.78
N GLY A 361 16.61 22.92 31.26
CA GLY A 361 15.36 22.94 32.01
C GLY A 361 15.07 24.26 32.77
N MET A 362 15.98 25.24 32.75
CA MET A 362 15.69 26.59 33.23
C MET A 362 14.66 27.30 32.35
N VAL A 363 13.71 28.00 32.97
CA VAL A 363 12.61 28.74 32.34
C VAL A 363 12.74 30.22 32.67
N TYR A 364 12.69 31.06 31.63
CA TYR A 364 12.89 32.50 31.72
C TYR A 364 11.60 33.29 31.47
N ASP A 365 11.49 34.45 32.13
CA ASP A 365 10.32 35.32 32.02
C ASP A 365 10.34 36.08 30.68
N PRO A 366 9.39 35.84 29.77
CA PRO A 366 9.34 36.49 28.46
C PRO A 366 9.10 38.00 28.52
N THR A 367 8.59 38.52 29.64
CA THR A 367 8.33 39.96 29.85
C THR A 367 9.57 40.71 30.34
N SER A 368 10.62 40.00 30.75
CA SER A 368 11.83 40.55 31.38
C SER A 368 12.96 40.92 30.40
N ASN A 369 12.65 41.16 29.12
CA ASN A 369 13.67 41.43 28.10
C ASN A 369 14.51 42.66 28.47
N ALA A 370 15.83 42.49 28.52
CA ALA A 370 16.80 43.55 28.74
C ALA A 370 17.99 43.37 27.79
N THR A 371 18.72 44.45 27.51
CA THR A 371 19.90 44.42 26.62
C THR A 371 21.17 44.51 27.47
N ALA A 372 22.06 43.53 27.35
CA ALA A 372 23.34 43.55 28.04
C ALA A 372 24.32 44.53 27.37
N ALA A 373 25.42 44.88 28.07
CA ALA A 373 26.48 45.73 27.52
C ALA A 373 27.13 45.15 26.24
N SER A 374 27.01 43.84 26.00
CA SER A 374 27.43 43.16 24.78
C SER A 374 26.50 43.36 23.58
N GLY A 375 25.37 44.07 23.75
CA GLY A 375 24.35 44.27 22.73
C GLY A 375 23.38 43.08 22.56
N LEU A 376 23.56 42.00 23.32
CA LEU A 376 22.67 40.84 23.30
C LEU A 376 21.46 41.06 24.20
N VAL A 377 20.27 40.69 23.71
CA VAL A 377 19.05 40.67 24.51
C VAL A 377 19.05 39.42 25.40
N TYR A 378 18.72 39.57 26.68
CA TYR A 378 18.60 38.49 27.65
C TYR A 378 17.29 38.62 28.46
N ARG A 379 16.91 37.53 29.12
CA ARG A 379 15.77 37.45 30.05
C ARG A 379 16.22 36.99 31.43
N THR A 380 15.50 37.42 32.46
CA THR A 380 15.69 36.91 33.83
C THR A 380 14.94 35.61 34.05
N GLN A 381 15.53 34.70 34.83
CA GLN A 381 14.89 33.42 35.16
C GLN A 381 13.67 33.66 36.07
N PHE A 382 12.60 32.89 35.89
CA PHE A 382 11.55 32.83 36.90
C PHE A 382 12.13 32.38 38.25
N PRO A 383 11.91 33.11 39.35
CA PRO A 383 12.44 32.73 40.66
C PRO A 383 12.06 31.28 41.04
N GLY A 384 13.07 30.45 41.34
CA GLY A 384 12.87 29.04 41.68
C GLY A 384 12.31 28.16 40.54
N ASN A 385 12.36 28.64 39.29
CA ASN A 385 11.70 28.01 38.14
C ASN A 385 10.17 27.90 38.32
N LYS A 386 9.55 28.87 39.00
CA LYS A 386 8.11 28.88 39.29
C LYS A 386 7.40 30.00 38.55
N ILE A 387 6.42 29.63 37.73
CA ILE A 387 5.54 30.57 37.03
C ILE A 387 4.34 30.89 37.94
N PRO A 388 4.07 32.16 38.26
CA PRO A 388 2.87 32.52 39.03
C PRO A 388 1.59 32.10 38.30
N VAL A 389 0.65 31.48 39.00
CA VAL A 389 -0.64 31.04 38.42
C VAL A 389 -1.45 32.21 37.84
N SER A 390 -1.29 33.42 38.38
CA SER A 390 -1.90 34.64 37.85
C SER A 390 -1.38 35.04 36.45
N SER A 391 -0.21 34.51 36.05
CA SER A 391 0.36 34.72 34.72
C SER A 391 -0.09 33.67 33.71
N PHE A 392 -0.89 32.68 34.12
CA PHE A 392 -1.39 31.66 33.20
C PHE A 392 -2.36 32.28 32.20
N ASP A 393 -2.23 31.88 30.94
CA ASP A 393 -3.22 32.21 29.93
C ASP A 393 -4.57 31.55 30.29
N PRO A 394 -5.71 32.28 30.22
CA PRO A 394 -7.00 31.75 30.66
C PRO A 394 -7.51 30.57 29.82
N VAL A 395 -7.11 30.47 28.55
CA VAL A 395 -7.41 29.31 27.69
C VAL A 395 -6.49 28.14 28.08
N ALA A 396 -5.19 28.40 28.30
CA ALA A 396 -4.25 27.38 28.76
C ALA A 396 -4.67 26.76 30.11
N ALA A 397 -5.15 27.58 31.06
CA ALA A 397 -5.64 27.12 32.35
C ALA A 397 -6.86 26.19 32.23
N LYS A 398 -7.78 26.46 31.30
CA LYS A 398 -8.93 25.58 31.03
C LYS A 398 -8.51 24.27 30.37
N ILE A 399 -7.55 24.31 29.44
CA ILE A 399 -6.99 23.10 28.82
C ILE A 399 -6.26 22.26 29.87
N LEU A 400 -5.48 22.89 30.76
CA LEU A 400 -4.76 22.24 31.85
C LEU A 400 -5.71 21.47 32.80
N ALA A 401 -6.92 22.00 33.03
CA ALA A 401 -7.94 21.34 33.85
C ALA A 401 -8.45 20.02 33.23
N LEU A 402 -8.31 19.85 31.90
CA LEU A 402 -8.68 18.63 31.18
C LEU A 402 -7.57 17.57 31.19
N PHE A 403 -6.32 17.95 31.47
CA PHE A 403 -5.21 17.00 31.50
C PHE A 403 -5.40 15.98 32.64
N PRO A 404 -5.13 14.68 32.43
CA PRO A 404 -5.26 13.66 33.46
C PRO A 404 -4.05 13.65 34.41
N GLN A 405 -4.26 13.23 35.66
CA GLN A 405 -3.19 13.09 36.64
C GLN A 405 -2.29 11.89 36.31
N PRO A 406 -0.98 11.92 36.68
CA PRO A 406 -0.11 10.75 36.59
C PRO A 406 -0.72 9.53 37.30
N ASN A 407 -0.52 8.34 36.73
CA ASN A 407 -1.02 7.09 37.29
C ASN A 407 -0.12 5.89 36.90
N GLY A 408 -0.39 4.73 37.50
CA GLY A 408 0.37 3.50 37.22
C GLY A 408 1.80 3.49 37.82
N PRO A 409 2.63 2.51 37.46
CA PRO A 409 3.95 2.29 38.07
C PRO A 409 4.95 3.45 37.89
N GLY A 410 4.76 4.29 36.87
CA GLY A 410 5.61 5.44 36.57
C GLY A 410 5.12 6.77 37.15
N ALA A 411 4.03 6.80 37.93
CA ALA A 411 3.33 8.03 38.32
C ALA A 411 4.21 9.11 38.99
N THR A 412 5.32 8.72 39.62
CA THR A 412 6.28 9.61 40.27
C THR A 412 7.39 10.13 39.36
N SER A 413 7.51 9.59 38.14
CA SER A 413 8.51 10.00 37.15
C SER A 413 8.08 11.28 36.41
N LEU A 414 9.05 12.03 35.88
CA LEU A 414 8.76 13.21 35.03
C LEU A 414 8.31 12.83 33.62
N THR A 415 8.71 11.65 33.15
CA THR A 415 8.33 11.07 31.86
C THR A 415 7.72 9.69 32.06
N ASN A 416 6.89 9.23 31.11
CA ASN A 416 6.32 7.88 31.15
C ASN A 416 5.54 7.60 32.45
N ASN A 417 4.80 8.61 32.91
CA ASN A 417 4.12 8.66 34.21
C ASN A 417 2.59 8.51 34.14
N TYR A 418 2.05 8.21 32.96
CA TYR A 418 0.63 7.95 32.75
C TYR A 418 0.42 6.72 31.89
N THR A 419 -0.51 5.87 32.29
CA THR A 419 -0.96 4.70 31.54
C THR A 419 -2.46 4.55 31.72
N ASN A 420 -3.20 4.52 30.62
CA ASN A 420 -4.63 4.27 30.65
C ASN A 420 -5.00 3.31 29.52
N THR A 421 -5.61 2.19 29.86
CA THR A 421 -5.99 1.16 28.91
C THR A 421 -7.48 1.24 28.66
N TYR A 422 -7.87 1.29 27.39
CA TYR A 422 -9.28 1.27 26.99
C TYR A 422 -9.56 0.11 26.04
N ASN A 423 -10.82 -0.31 26.00
CA ASN A 423 -11.24 -1.36 25.08
C ASN A 423 -11.53 -0.77 23.71
N THR A 424 -11.00 -1.39 22.67
CA THR A 424 -11.47 -1.18 21.29
C THR A 424 -12.22 -2.40 20.81
N THR A 425 -13.25 -2.16 20.01
CA THR A 425 -13.98 -3.18 19.27
C THR A 425 -13.82 -2.92 17.79
N ARG A 426 -13.57 -3.96 17.02
CA ARG A 426 -13.60 -3.90 15.57
C ARG A 426 -14.64 -4.87 15.07
N VAL A 427 -15.57 -4.38 14.24
CA VAL A 427 -16.55 -5.19 13.55
C VAL A 427 -16.39 -4.95 12.06
N THR A 428 -16.28 -6.02 11.27
CA THR A 428 -16.30 -5.94 9.81
C THR A 428 -17.34 -6.90 9.26
N GLU A 429 -18.18 -6.44 8.34
CA GLU A 429 -19.24 -7.21 7.68
C GLU A 429 -19.03 -7.20 6.17
N ILE A 430 -19.21 -8.35 5.52
CA ILE A 430 -19.03 -8.50 4.06
C ILE A 430 -20.18 -9.32 3.43
N PRO A 431 -21.43 -8.84 3.52
CA PRO A 431 -22.52 -9.47 2.78
C PRO A 431 -22.30 -9.37 1.27
N SER A 432 -22.66 -10.44 0.56
CA SER A 432 -22.70 -10.46 -0.90
C SER A 432 -23.84 -11.32 -1.44
N LEU A 433 -24.33 -10.96 -2.63
CA LEU A 433 -25.38 -11.67 -3.36
C LEU A 433 -24.97 -11.79 -4.83
N LYS A 434 -25.04 -13.00 -5.37
CA LYS A 434 -24.96 -13.27 -6.82
C LYS A 434 -26.30 -13.81 -7.32
N LEU A 435 -26.73 -13.33 -8.48
CA LEU A 435 -27.90 -13.80 -9.21
C LEU A 435 -27.49 -14.11 -10.64
N ASP A 436 -27.76 -15.34 -11.09
CA ASP A 436 -27.46 -15.77 -12.45
C ASP A 436 -28.75 -16.24 -13.14
N GLN A 437 -28.99 -15.77 -14.36
CA GLN A 437 -30.19 -16.02 -15.14
C GLN A 437 -29.83 -16.46 -16.55
N SER A 438 -30.41 -17.57 -17.00
CA SER A 438 -30.46 -17.97 -18.40
C SER A 438 -31.71 -17.40 -19.07
N ILE A 439 -31.51 -16.62 -20.15
CA ILE A 439 -32.57 -16.01 -20.96
C ILE A 439 -32.62 -16.77 -22.30
N GLY A 440 -33.53 -17.74 -22.38
CA GLY A 440 -33.58 -18.68 -23.49
C GLY A 440 -32.30 -19.51 -23.62
N SER A 441 -31.99 -19.95 -24.83
CA SER A 441 -30.76 -20.72 -25.13
C SER A 441 -29.54 -19.85 -25.46
N LYS A 442 -29.73 -18.54 -25.70
CA LYS A 442 -28.70 -17.65 -26.24
C LYS A 442 -28.22 -16.55 -25.29
N GLY A 443 -29.02 -16.14 -24.31
CA GLY A 443 -28.69 -15.05 -23.38
C GLY A 443 -28.37 -15.57 -21.97
N LYS A 444 -27.36 -14.99 -21.31
CA LYS A 444 -27.03 -15.22 -19.89
C LYS A 444 -26.82 -13.87 -19.22
N LEU A 445 -27.46 -13.65 -18.07
CA LEU A 445 -27.33 -12.43 -17.27
C LEU A 445 -26.79 -12.82 -15.89
N SER A 446 -25.81 -12.07 -15.40
CA SER A 446 -25.23 -12.23 -14.07
C SER A 446 -25.21 -10.88 -13.36
N PHE A 447 -25.67 -10.85 -12.12
CA PHE A 447 -25.61 -9.69 -11.24
C PHE A 447 -24.90 -10.08 -9.95
N PHE A 448 -23.93 -9.26 -9.53
CA PHE A 448 -23.24 -9.43 -8.26
C PHE A 448 -23.21 -8.11 -7.48
N TRP A 449 -23.57 -8.21 -6.20
CA TRP A 449 -23.47 -7.14 -5.22
C TRP A 449 -22.65 -7.60 -4.03
N GLN A 450 -21.82 -6.70 -3.50
CA GLN A 450 -21.21 -6.85 -2.18
C GLN A 450 -21.11 -5.51 -1.48
N ARG A 451 -20.95 -5.55 -0.15
CA ARG A 451 -20.61 -4.36 0.64
C ARG A 451 -19.69 -4.72 1.80
N THR A 452 -18.47 -4.21 1.79
CA THR A 452 -17.59 -4.25 2.96
C THR A 452 -17.94 -3.09 3.88
N LYS A 453 -18.26 -3.37 5.16
CA LYS A 453 -18.49 -2.35 6.18
C LYS A 453 -17.58 -2.62 7.38
N THR A 454 -16.75 -1.66 7.77
CA THR A 454 -15.90 -1.77 8.97
C THR A 454 -16.23 -0.64 9.93
N ALA A 455 -16.37 -0.99 11.22
CA ALA A 455 -16.46 -0.05 12.33
C ALA A 455 -15.36 -0.37 13.33
N ASN A 456 -14.55 0.62 13.68
CA ASN A 456 -13.47 0.54 14.65
C ASN A 456 -13.38 1.86 15.45
N PRO A 457 -14.29 2.11 16.40
CA PRO A 457 -14.46 3.40 17.08
C PRO A 457 -13.22 3.88 17.84
N ASN A 458 -12.37 2.99 18.37
CA ASN A 458 -11.19 3.34 19.15
C ASN A 458 -9.91 2.71 18.54
N GLY A 459 -9.79 2.73 17.22
CA GLY A 459 -8.70 2.09 16.49
C GLY A 459 -7.35 2.80 16.63
N ASN A 460 -6.26 2.04 16.76
CA ASN A 460 -4.91 2.57 16.55
C ASN A 460 -4.68 2.64 15.03
N THR A 461 -4.98 3.79 14.42
CA THR A 461 -4.85 3.96 12.96
C THR A 461 -3.46 4.49 12.61
N ILE A 462 -3.15 4.55 11.31
CA ILE A 462 -1.90 5.14 10.80
C ILE A 462 -1.85 6.65 11.11
N PHE A 463 -2.99 7.29 11.37
CA PHE A 463 -3.14 8.72 11.65
C PHE A 463 -3.55 9.05 13.09
N GLY A 464 -3.93 8.05 13.91
CA GLY A 464 -4.56 8.24 15.21
C GLY A 464 -3.97 7.27 16.23
N ARG A 465 -3.29 7.84 17.22
CA ARG A 465 -2.65 7.12 18.32
C ARG A 465 -3.71 6.70 19.31
N SER A 466 -3.63 5.47 19.79
CA SER A 466 -4.27 5.11 21.04
C SER A 466 -3.59 5.80 22.21
N ASP A 467 -3.82 7.10 22.39
CA ASP A 467 -3.14 7.90 23.41
C ASP A 467 -3.61 7.54 24.83
N GLY A 468 -4.86 7.14 25.00
CA GLY A 468 -5.43 6.86 26.32
C GLY A 468 -5.71 8.11 27.14
N LEU A 469 -5.65 9.29 26.53
CA LEU A 469 -6.09 10.54 27.12
C LEU A 469 -7.63 10.56 27.20
N PRO A 470 -8.21 11.30 28.16
CA PRO A 470 -9.66 11.46 28.25
C PRO A 470 -10.23 12.34 27.13
N ASP A 471 -11.50 12.14 26.79
CA ASP A 471 -12.26 13.09 25.97
C ASP A 471 -12.43 14.41 26.75
N PRO A 472 -12.39 15.58 26.07
CA PRO A 472 -12.30 15.80 24.63
C PRO A 472 -10.86 15.99 24.11
N ILE A 473 -9.84 15.89 24.97
CA ILE A 473 -8.43 16.21 24.61
C ILE A 473 -7.72 15.06 23.89
N SER A 474 -8.32 13.87 23.85
CA SER A 474 -7.79 12.74 23.11
C SER A 474 -7.71 13.02 21.61
N GLY A 475 -6.63 12.57 20.98
CA GLY A 475 -6.47 12.48 19.53
C GLY A 475 -6.96 11.15 18.95
N VAL A 476 -7.59 10.28 19.75
CA VAL A 476 -8.13 9.00 19.29
C VAL A 476 -9.29 9.22 18.32
N LEU A 477 -9.23 8.55 17.18
CA LEU A 477 -10.25 8.60 16.15
C LEU A 477 -10.75 7.21 15.78
N GLY A 478 -12.07 7.12 15.60
CA GLY A 478 -12.69 5.95 15.02
C GLY A 478 -12.46 5.86 13.51
N THR A 479 -12.39 4.64 12.99
CA THR A 479 -12.43 4.39 11.55
C THR A 479 -13.73 3.72 11.17
N PHE A 480 -14.42 4.31 10.20
CA PHE A 480 -15.66 3.78 9.65
C PHE A 480 -15.55 3.72 8.14
N GLN A 481 -15.73 2.53 7.59
CA GLN A 481 -15.58 2.33 6.16
C GLN A 481 -16.83 1.64 5.60
N THR A 482 -17.28 2.08 4.44
CA THR A 482 -18.32 1.41 3.66
C THR A 482 -17.91 1.37 2.20
N ALA A 483 -17.88 0.18 1.60
CA ALA A 483 -17.43 -0.02 0.23
C ALA A 483 -18.39 -0.92 -0.55
N PRO A 484 -19.44 -0.34 -1.18
CA PRO A 484 -20.32 -1.10 -2.05
C PRO A 484 -19.68 -1.35 -3.43
N LEU A 485 -19.96 -2.53 -3.99
CA LEU A 485 -19.56 -2.93 -5.34
C LEU A 485 -20.73 -3.62 -6.04
N TYR A 486 -20.97 -3.21 -7.28
CA TYR A 486 -22.04 -3.71 -8.15
C TYR A 486 -21.46 -4.13 -9.49
N ARG A 487 -21.87 -5.30 -9.98
CA ARG A 487 -21.45 -5.88 -11.25
C ARG A 487 -22.66 -6.43 -11.98
N LEU A 488 -22.73 -6.13 -13.27
CA LEU A 488 -23.72 -6.66 -14.19
C LEU A 488 -22.97 -7.19 -15.41
N ASN A 489 -23.22 -8.44 -15.79
CA ASN A 489 -22.66 -9.08 -16.97
C ASN A 489 -23.78 -9.70 -17.80
N TYR A 490 -23.71 -9.56 -19.12
CA TYR A 490 -24.67 -10.12 -20.07
C TYR A 490 -23.92 -10.75 -21.25
N ASP A 491 -24.06 -12.06 -21.40
CA ASP A 491 -23.50 -12.84 -22.50
C ASP A 491 -24.59 -13.19 -23.50
N HIS A 492 -24.31 -13.05 -24.80
CA HIS A 492 -25.24 -13.35 -25.87
C HIS A 492 -24.56 -14.07 -27.04
N SER A 493 -25.02 -15.28 -27.36
CA SER A 493 -24.59 -16.01 -28.55
C SER A 493 -25.45 -15.62 -29.76
N LEU A 494 -24.91 -14.81 -30.66
CA LEU A 494 -25.57 -14.43 -31.91
C LEU A 494 -25.73 -15.65 -32.83
N THR A 495 -24.60 -16.33 -33.02
CA THR A 495 -24.47 -17.62 -33.73
C THR A 495 -23.62 -18.57 -32.88
N PRO A 496 -23.57 -19.88 -33.20
CA PRO A 496 -22.70 -20.81 -32.48
C PRO A 496 -21.20 -20.45 -32.52
N THR A 497 -20.79 -19.54 -33.40
CA THR A 497 -19.39 -19.11 -33.57
C THR A 497 -19.14 -17.63 -33.26
N ILE A 498 -20.19 -16.86 -32.92
CA ILE A 498 -20.08 -15.44 -32.55
C ILE A 498 -20.74 -15.23 -31.18
N LEU A 499 -19.90 -14.88 -30.20
CA LEU A 499 -20.32 -14.59 -28.83
C LEU A 499 -20.06 -13.13 -28.49
N LEU A 500 -21.06 -12.48 -27.91
CA LEU A 500 -20.98 -11.13 -27.36
C LEU A 500 -21.04 -11.18 -25.84
N HIS A 501 -20.33 -10.28 -25.19
CA HIS A 501 -20.35 -10.02 -23.76
C HIS A 501 -20.57 -8.52 -23.55
N PHE A 502 -21.30 -8.13 -22.52
CA PHE A 502 -21.42 -6.76 -22.02
C PHE A 502 -21.32 -6.79 -20.50
N GLY A 503 -20.53 -5.90 -19.93
CA GLY A 503 -20.39 -5.73 -18.50
C GLY A 503 -20.46 -4.26 -18.11
N ALA A 504 -21.13 -4.00 -17.00
CA ALA A 504 -21.12 -2.72 -16.30
C ALA A 504 -20.77 -2.93 -14.82
N GLY A 505 -19.99 -2.01 -14.27
CA GLY A 505 -19.51 -2.06 -12.91
C GLY A 505 -19.56 -0.71 -12.23
N TYR A 506 -19.84 -0.70 -10.93
CA TYR A 506 -19.68 0.47 -10.08
C TYR A 506 -19.07 0.05 -8.75
N ARG A 507 -17.94 0.67 -8.39
CA ARG A 507 -17.37 0.56 -7.05
C ARG A 507 -17.29 1.94 -6.42
N SER A 508 -17.57 2.00 -5.12
CA SER A 508 -17.30 3.17 -4.29
C SER A 508 -16.63 2.73 -3.01
N ASN A 509 -15.68 3.51 -2.52
CA ASN A 509 -15.12 3.32 -1.19
C ASN A 509 -15.28 4.63 -0.43
N TYR A 510 -16.04 4.57 0.66
CA TYR A 510 -16.19 5.64 1.63
C TYR A 510 -15.35 5.26 2.84
N PHE A 511 -14.18 5.88 2.96
CA PHE A 511 -13.32 5.76 4.12
C PHE A 511 -13.46 7.02 4.95
N LEU A 512 -14.21 6.91 6.04
CA LEU A 512 -14.53 8.01 6.91
C LEU A 512 -13.68 7.91 8.18
N VAL A 513 -13.32 9.08 8.71
CA VAL A 513 -12.74 9.22 10.05
C VAL A 513 -13.66 10.06 10.97
N PRO A 514 -15.00 9.82 11.05
CA PRO A 514 -15.86 10.63 11.90
C PRO A 514 -15.74 10.11 13.33
N SER A 515 -15.33 11.00 14.23
CA SER A 515 -15.26 10.66 15.64
C SER A 515 -16.66 10.40 16.18
N VAL A 516 -16.85 9.18 16.64
CA VAL A 516 -17.77 8.88 17.73
C VAL A 516 -16.96 7.95 18.62
N THR A 517 -16.17 8.54 19.53
CA THR A 517 -15.98 7.87 20.83
C THR A 517 -17.37 7.60 21.39
N THR A 518 -17.54 6.63 22.28
CA THR A 518 -18.86 6.27 22.82
C THR A 518 -19.65 7.47 23.40
N THR A 519 -19.02 8.61 23.66
CA THR A 519 -19.58 9.85 24.18
C THR A 519 -19.94 10.89 23.10
N GLY A 520 -19.33 10.85 21.91
CA GLY A 520 -19.50 11.89 20.88
C GLY A 520 -18.90 13.26 21.23
N GLU A 521 -18.13 13.35 22.30
CA GLU A 521 -17.61 14.61 22.85
C GLU A 521 -16.49 15.20 22.00
N ILE A 522 -15.64 14.38 21.38
CA ILE A 522 -14.55 14.86 20.52
C ILE A 522 -15.08 15.62 19.29
N THR A 523 -16.10 15.09 18.59
CA THR A 523 -16.63 15.71 17.35
C THR A 523 -17.55 16.89 17.60
N ASN A 524 -18.12 17.01 18.80
CA ASN A 524 -19.08 18.07 19.14
C ASN A 524 -18.53 19.09 20.15
N TYR A 525 -17.24 19.00 20.51
CA TYR A 525 -16.60 19.98 21.39
C TYR A 525 -16.58 21.36 20.73
N ASN A 526 -17.03 22.39 21.46
CA ASN A 526 -17.03 23.77 20.99
C ASN A 526 -15.96 24.56 21.76
N ALA A 527 -14.73 24.48 21.26
CA ALA A 527 -13.59 25.15 21.88
C ALA A 527 -13.76 26.68 22.00
N LEU A 528 -14.54 27.31 21.12
CA LEU A 528 -14.73 28.76 21.15
C LEU A 528 -15.53 29.19 22.39
N THR A 529 -16.57 28.44 22.76
CA THR A 529 -17.39 28.76 23.94
C THR A 529 -16.83 28.12 25.20
N GLN A 530 -16.37 26.88 25.14
CA GLN A 530 -15.93 26.12 26.30
C GLN A 530 -14.54 26.56 26.77
N LEU A 531 -13.59 26.75 25.85
CA LEU A 531 -12.25 27.26 26.18
C LEU A 531 -12.18 28.79 26.11
N GLY A 532 -12.99 29.45 25.29
CA GLY A 532 -12.84 30.88 25.02
C GLY A 532 -11.81 31.16 23.91
N LEU A 533 -11.44 30.14 23.13
CA LEU A 533 -10.53 30.25 22.00
C LEU A 533 -11.15 31.13 20.90
N LYS A 534 -10.34 31.96 20.25
CA LYS A 534 -10.79 32.86 19.17
C LYS A 534 -10.22 32.48 17.81
N GLY A 535 -10.95 32.80 16.74
CA GLY A 535 -10.46 32.66 15.36
C GLY A 535 -10.61 31.29 14.69
N GLY A 536 -11.37 30.36 15.27
CA GLY A 536 -11.72 29.07 14.64
C GLY A 536 -12.72 29.20 13.49
N LEU A 537 -12.62 28.32 12.48
CA LEU A 537 -13.46 28.34 11.27
C LEU A 537 -14.71 27.46 11.35
N GLU A 538 -14.71 26.44 12.21
CA GLU A 538 -15.87 25.58 12.48
C GLU A 538 -16.06 25.37 13.99
N TYR A 539 -17.27 24.98 14.40
CA TYR A 539 -17.66 24.78 15.81
C TYR A 539 -17.61 23.32 16.26
N LYS A 540 -16.59 22.58 15.81
CA LYS A 540 -16.40 21.15 16.08
C LYS A 540 -14.94 20.92 16.41
N TRP A 541 -14.65 19.90 17.23
CA TRP A 541 -13.30 19.44 17.63
C TRP A 541 -12.66 20.15 18.82
N PHE A 542 -11.66 19.49 19.41
CA PHE A 542 -10.69 20.11 20.31
C PHE A 542 -9.46 20.58 19.49
N PRO A 543 -8.89 21.78 19.71
CA PRO A 543 -7.74 22.27 18.95
C PRO A 543 -6.52 21.38 19.15
N THR A 544 -5.69 21.19 18.12
CA THR A 544 -4.45 20.43 18.28
C THR A 544 -3.41 21.27 18.99
N ILE A 545 -2.88 20.77 20.10
CA ILE A 545 -1.83 21.43 20.90
C ILE A 545 -0.59 20.52 20.94
N THR A 546 0.54 21.02 20.46
CA THR A 546 1.78 20.23 20.32
C THR A 546 3.00 20.94 20.91
N GLY A 547 4.13 20.23 20.99
CA GLY A 547 5.39 20.80 21.49
C GLY A 547 5.48 20.97 23.02
N LEU A 548 4.57 20.33 23.76
CA LEU A 548 4.49 20.42 25.22
C LEU A 548 5.48 19.50 25.97
N LEU A 549 6.07 18.50 25.31
CA LEU A 549 6.96 17.51 25.93
C LEU A 549 8.42 17.90 25.73
N SER A 550 9.21 17.89 26.82
CA SER A 550 10.65 18.17 26.74
C SER A 550 11.43 17.05 26.05
N THR A 551 12.38 17.43 25.18
CA THR A 551 13.33 16.50 24.54
C THR A 551 14.49 16.09 25.45
N SER A 552 14.69 16.77 26.59
CA SER A 552 15.77 16.51 27.56
C SER A 552 15.38 15.56 28.69
N GLY A 553 14.17 15.00 28.66
CA GLY A 553 13.65 14.16 29.75
C GLY A 553 13.08 14.94 30.93
N ALA A 554 12.99 16.28 30.83
CA ALA A 554 12.39 17.16 31.84
C ALA A 554 10.84 17.10 31.90
N GLY A 555 10.21 16.03 31.40
CA GLY A 555 8.75 15.86 31.43
C GLY A 555 7.95 16.87 30.61
N GLY A 556 6.68 17.07 30.98
CA GLY A 556 5.74 17.96 30.28
C GLY A 556 4.40 17.28 30.03
N MET A 557 3.82 17.52 28.84
CA MET A 557 2.60 16.87 28.38
C MET A 557 2.82 16.34 26.96
N VAL A 558 2.30 15.15 26.64
CA VAL A 558 2.22 14.72 25.24
C VAL A 558 1.28 15.63 24.45
N GLY A 559 1.42 15.72 23.13
CA GLY A 559 0.48 16.50 22.31
C GLY A 559 -0.97 16.03 22.50
N VAL A 560 -1.92 16.97 22.43
CA VAL A 560 -3.37 16.73 22.63
C VAL A 560 -4.19 17.24 21.44
N GLY A 561 -5.41 16.76 21.31
CA GLY A 561 -6.32 17.08 20.22
C GLY A 561 -6.08 16.26 18.95
N SER A 562 -7.06 16.26 18.05
CA SER A 562 -7.03 15.51 16.79
C SER A 562 -6.67 16.42 15.62
N GLU A 563 -5.76 15.96 14.75
CA GLU A 563 -5.39 16.66 13.51
C GLU A 563 -6.26 16.25 12.30
N ALA A 564 -7.13 15.26 12.44
CA ALA A 564 -7.79 14.61 11.30
C ALA A 564 -9.27 14.98 11.13
N GLY A 565 -9.63 15.26 9.87
CA GLY A 565 -11.00 15.49 9.44
C GLY A 565 -11.20 15.18 7.94
N THR A 566 -10.45 14.23 7.37
CA THR A 566 -10.58 13.92 5.94
C THR A 566 -11.43 12.67 5.71
N ASN A 567 -12.58 12.84 5.05
CA ASN A 567 -13.37 11.75 4.50
C ASN A 567 -12.87 11.46 3.09
N GLN A 568 -12.26 10.30 2.92
CA GLN A 568 -11.74 9.84 1.63
C GLN A 568 -12.86 9.10 0.88
N ILE A 569 -13.16 9.57 -0.33
CA ILE A 569 -14.16 8.97 -1.20
C ILE A 569 -13.45 8.63 -2.51
N THR A 570 -13.61 7.38 -2.96
CA THR A 570 -13.22 6.97 -4.30
C THR A 570 -14.40 6.34 -5.03
N GLN A 571 -14.55 6.68 -6.30
CA GLN A 571 -15.64 6.19 -7.14
C GLN A 571 -15.08 5.77 -8.49
N SER A 572 -15.54 4.63 -9.00
CA SER A 572 -15.08 4.11 -10.28
C SER A 572 -16.18 3.33 -11.02
N PRO A 573 -16.99 4.00 -11.86
CA PRO A 573 -17.79 3.31 -12.86
C PRO A 573 -16.90 2.72 -13.96
N SER A 574 -17.20 1.49 -14.40
CA SER A 574 -16.46 0.76 -15.44
C SER A 574 -17.40 0.03 -16.39
N PHE A 575 -16.98 -0.13 -17.64
CA PHE A 575 -17.76 -0.78 -18.71
C PHE A 575 -16.86 -1.62 -19.63
N ASN A 576 -17.33 -2.79 -20.04
CA ASN A 576 -16.64 -3.72 -20.93
C ASN A 576 -17.63 -4.60 -21.78
N THR A 577 -17.72 -4.42 -23.10
CA THR A 577 -18.30 -5.29 -24.18
C THR A 577 -17.53 -6.38 -25.05
N ASN A 578 -17.14 -7.61 -24.67
CA ASN A 578 -16.39 -8.55 -25.59
C ASN A 578 -17.10 -9.10 -26.84
N ALA A 579 -16.35 -9.31 -27.93
CA ALA A 579 -16.78 -10.11 -29.07
C ALA A 579 -15.75 -11.20 -29.41
N THR A 580 -16.20 -12.46 -29.42
CA THR A 580 -15.40 -13.62 -29.83
C THR A 580 -15.98 -14.19 -31.13
N TRP A 581 -15.13 -14.36 -32.15
CA TRP A 581 -15.51 -14.93 -33.44
C TRP A 581 -14.59 -16.10 -33.82
N ILE A 582 -15.19 -17.27 -33.97
CA ILE A 582 -14.49 -18.51 -34.32
C ILE A 582 -14.66 -18.77 -35.82
N LYS A 583 -13.55 -18.80 -36.57
CA LYS A 583 -13.57 -19.05 -38.02
C LYS A 583 -12.38 -19.90 -38.45
N GLY A 584 -12.66 -21.12 -38.95
CA GLY A 584 -11.62 -22.05 -39.39
C GLY A 584 -10.71 -22.46 -38.23
N ASN A 585 -9.42 -22.13 -38.34
CA ASN A 585 -8.41 -22.35 -37.29
C ASN A 585 -8.14 -21.11 -36.42
N HIS A 586 -8.91 -20.04 -36.61
CA HIS A 586 -8.74 -18.77 -35.92
C HIS A 586 -9.84 -18.55 -34.89
N THR A 587 -9.44 -18.02 -33.73
CA THR A 587 -10.35 -17.46 -32.73
C THR A 587 -10.00 -16.00 -32.55
N PHE A 588 -10.79 -15.13 -33.17
CA PHE A 588 -10.65 -13.69 -33.04
C PHE A 588 -11.35 -13.20 -31.78
N LYS A 589 -10.68 -12.34 -31.02
CA LYS A 589 -11.27 -11.57 -29.92
C LYS A 589 -11.02 -10.09 -30.18
N PHE A 590 -12.03 -9.26 -30.03
CA PHE A 590 -11.85 -7.82 -30.12
C PHE A 590 -12.72 -7.09 -29.12
N GLY A 591 -12.16 -5.99 -28.64
CA GLY A 591 -12.78 -5.24 -27.59
C GLY A 591 -12.09 -3.96 -27.17
N GLY A 592 -12.36 -3.55 -25.94
CA GLY A 592 -11.99 -2.34 -25.24
C GLY A 592 -12.48 -2.30 -23.80
N GLU A 593 -12.37 -1.16 -23.13
CA GLU A 593 -12.76 -0.99 -21.73
C GLU A 593 -12.84 0.50 -21.46
N PHE A 594 -13.86 0.94 -20.74
CA PHE A 594 -13.98 2.35 -20.35
C PHE A 594 -14.15 2.45 -18.84
N ARG A 595 -13.31 3.27 -18.20
CA ARG A 595 -13.37 3.53 -16.76
C ARG A 595 -13.19 5.01 -16.50
N VAL A 596 -13.93 5.51 -15.52
CA VAL A 596 -13.68 6.83 -14.92
C VAL A 596 -13.27 6.60 -13.47
N GLU A 597 -12.23 7.27 -13.02
CA GLU A 597 -11.84 7.29 -11.60
C GLU A 597 -12.05 8.68 -11.04
N GLY A 598 -12.71 8.77 -9.89
CA GLY A 598 -12.96 10.03 -9.18
C GLY A 598 -12.54 9.95 -7.71
N TYR A 599 -11.94 11.02 -7.23
CA TYR A 599 -11.47 11.22 -5.85
C TYR A 599 -12.03 12.56 -5.31
N PRO A 600 -13.27 12.57 -4.78
CA PRO A 600 -13.85 13.75 -4.15
C PRO A 600 -13.76 13.67 -2.61
N PRO A 601 -12.57 13.82 -1.98
CA PRO A 601 -12.50 13.82 -0.52
C PRO A 601 -13.16 15.08 0.06
N ILE A 602 -13.58 14.98 1.31
CA ILE A 602 -14.03 16.11 2.12
C ILE A 602 -12.98 16.31 3.20
N VAL A 603 -12.36 17.48 3.25
CA VAL A 603 -11.22 17.77 4.15
C VAL A 603 -11.65 18.84 5.13
N ASP A 604 -11.91 18.43 6.38
CA ASP A 604 -12.40 19.28 7.48
C ASP A 604 -11.46 19.24 8.71
N GLY A 605 -10.19 18.85 8.51
CA GLY A 605 -9.18 18.82 9.58
C GLY A 605 -8.62 20.21 9.91
N ASN A 606 -8.09 20.39 11.13
CA ASN A 606 -7.38 21.60 11.59
C ASN A 606 -8.18 22.93 11.47
N THR A 607 -9.51 22.87 11.45
CA THR A 607 -10.41 24.04 11.34
C THR A 607 -10.44 24.94 12.58
N LEU A 608 -10.00 24.42 13.74
CA LEU A 608 -9.78 25.18 14.97
C LEU A 608 -8.32 25.62 15.19
N GLY A 609 -7.43 25.16 14.31
CA GLY A 609 -6.00 25.44 14.34
C GLY A 609 -5.16 24.40 15.08
N VAL A 610 -3.89 24.33 14.67
CA VAL A 610 -2.80 23.63 15.33
C VAL A 610 -1.91 24.67 15.99
N TYR A 611 -1.77 24.58 17.31
CA TYR A 611 -0.95 25.48 18.12
C TYR A 611 0.28 24.69 18.58
N ASN A 612 1.45 25.06 18.04
CA ASN A 612 2.72 24.48 18.42
C ASN A 612 3.43 25.39 19.44
N PHE A 613 3.93 24.78 20.50
CA PHE A 613 4.72 25.43 21.54
C PHE A 613 6.17 24.99 21.47
N ALA A 614 7.10 25.87 21.82
CA ALA A 614 8.52 25.55 21.83
C ALA A 614 9.18 26.07 23.11
N ALA A 615 10.40 25.60 23.37
CA ALA A 615 11.22 26.14 24.44
C ALA A 615 11.65 27.60 24.19
N ASN A 616 11.53 28.10 22.96
CA ASN A 616 12.07 29.39 22.52
C ASN A 616 11.46 30.57 23.28
N GLU A 617 10.14 30.59 23.45
CA GLU A 617 9.41 31.72 24.06
C GLU A 617 9.73 31.88 25.55
N THR A 618 10.10 30.80 26.23
CA THR A 618 10.52 30.78 27.64
C THR A 618 12.03 30.51 27.80
N GLY A 619 12.77 30.59 26.70
CA GLY A 619 14.22 30.48 26.66
C GLY A 619 14.88 31.85 26.56
N GLN A 620 16.20 31.84 26.31
CA GLN A 620 16.98 33.05 26.15
C GLN A 620 16.98 33.55 24.69
N PRO A 621 16.62 34.82 24.41
CA PRO A 621 16.40 35.30 23.04
C PRO A 621 17.69 35.42 22.21
N PHE A 622 18.87 35.42 22.82
CA PHE A 622 20.14 35.40 22.11
C PHE A 622 20.54 34.01 21.57
N GLN A 623 19.85 32.93 21.97
CA GLN A 623 20.17 31.55 21.56
C GLN A 623 19.48 31.14 20.24
N ASN A 624 19.60 31.95 19.19
CA ASN A 624 19.03 31.66 17.86
C ASN A 624 19.66 30.40 17.18
N VAL A 625 20.66 29.78 17.81
CA VAL A 625 21.25 28.48 17.47
C VAL A 625 21.52 27.72 18.77
N ALA A 626 21.33 26.39 18.74
CA ALA A 626 21.61 25.53 19.88
C ALA A 626 23.05 25.66 20.39
N VAL A 627 23.21 26.05 21.66
CA VAL A 627 24.52 26.19 22.30
C VAL A 627 24.92 24.85 22.87
N ASN A 628 26.09 24.34 22.48
CA ASN A 628 26.52 22.96 22.79
C ASN A 628 25.50 21.89 22.36
N GLY A 629 24.62 22.19 21.39
CA GLY A 629 23.59 21.26 20.93
C GLY A 629 22.34 21.15 21.83
N ALA A 630 22.04 22.14 22.67
CA ALA A 630 20.73 22.25 23.34
C ALA A 630 20.31 23.71 23.58
N ASN A 631 19.03 23.93 23.84
CA ASN A 631 18.42 25.23 24.17
C ASN A 631 17.89 25.20 25.62
N VAL A 632 17.77 26.37 26.26
CA VAL A 632 17.03 26.51 27.53
C VAL A 632 15.56 26.88 27.25
N GLY A 633 14.72 26.87 28.29
CA GLY A 633 13.27 27.02 28.19
C GLY A 633 12.53 25.69 28.10
N LEU A 634 11.20 25.73 28.14
CA LEU A 634 10.34 24.55 28.06
C LEU A 634 9.07 24.86 27.27
N GLY A 635 8.71 24.01 26.31
CA GLY A 635 7.45 24.15 25.56
C GLY A 635 6.21 24.13 26.46
N TYR A 636 6.22 23.31 27.52
CA TYR A 636 5.15 23.31 28.52
C TYR A 636 5.01 24.66 29.25
N ALA A 637 6.11 25.34 29.55
CA ALA A 637 6.10 26.66 30.18
C ALA A 637 5.52 27.72 29.22
N SER A 638 5.94 27.68 27.95
CA SER A 638 5.38 28.54 26.91
C SER A 638 3.86 28.34 26.76
N PHE A 639 3.37 27.10 26.88
CA PHE A 639 1.94 26.79 26.90
C PHE A 639 1.20 27.36 28.10
N LEU A 640 1.74 27.26 29.32
CA LEU A 640 1.11 27.85 30.52
C LEU A 640 0.89 29.36 30.36
N LEU A 641 1.84 30.05 29.72
CA LEU A 641 1.77 31.47 29.39
C LEU A 641 0.99 31.78 28.09
N GLY A 642 0.51 30.75 27.39
CA GLY A 642 -0.23 30.85 26.13
C GLY A 642 0.61 31.23 24.91
N LEU A 643 1.94 31.26 25.00
CA LEU A 643 2.86 31.79 23.99
C LEU A 643 3.13 30.77 22.87
N ALA A 644 2.33 30.82 21.80
CA ALA A 644 2.48 29.88 20.68
C ALA A 644 3.64 30.26 19.75
N ASP A 645 4.52 29.30 19.45
CA ASP A 645 5.70 29.44 18.57
C ASP A 645 5.28 29.44 17.08
N ASN A 646 4.31 28.60 16.73
CA ASN A 646 3.69 28.55 15.42
C ASN A 646 2.21 28.23 15.53
N ILE A 647 1.41 28.81 14.65
CA ILE A 647 0.00 28.43 14.48
C ILE A 647 -0.31 28.20 13.02
N SER A 648 -1.03 27.13 12.74
CA SER A 648 -1.66 26.93 11.43
C SER A 648 -3.15 26.65 11.56
N ILE A 649 -3.96 27.14 10.63
CA ILE A 649 -5.40 26.84 10.56
C ILE A 649 -5.76 26.39 9.15
N SER A 650 -6.62 25.38 9.03
CA SER A 650 -7.03 24.83 7.74
C SER A 650 -8.50 25.06 7.43
N ARG A 651 -8.82 25.34 6.17
CA ARG A 651 -10.17 25.52 5.66
C ARG A 651 -10.81 24.20 5.27
N PRO A 652 -12.12 24.02 5.51
CA PRO A 652 -12.88 22.96 4.88
C PRO A 652 -12.76 23.03 3.36
N THR A 653 -12.38 21.92 2.71
CA THR A 653 -12.22 21.87 1.26
C THR A 653 -12.77 20.58 0.65
N THR A 654 -13.24 20.67 -0.59
CA THR A 654 -13.77 19.54 -1.37
C THR A 654 -13.13 19.50 -2.77
N PRO A 655 -11.84 19.12 -2.88
CA PRO A 655 -11.21 18.95 -4.19
C PRO A 655 -11.92 17.82 -4.94
N ARG A 656 -11.95 17.94 -6.28
CA ARG A 656 -12.54 16.91 -7.13
C ARG A 656 -11.54 16.51 -8.19
N MET A 657 -10.72 15.52 -7.87
CA MET A 657 -9.76 14.96 -8.83
C MET A 657 -10.37 13.80 -9.60
N GLY A 658 -10.00 13.63 -10.86
CA GLY A 658 -10.42 12.48 -11.64
C GLY A 658 -9.63 12.27 -12.92
N LYS A 659 -9.80 11.09 -13.52
CA LYS A 659 -9.23 10.72 -14.81
C LYS A 659 -10.13 9.76 -15.56
N THR A 660 -9.89 9.63 -16.85
CA THR A 660 -10.63 8.73 -17.74
C THR A 660 -9.67 7.80 -18.46
N GLN A 661 -10.12 6.56 -18.65
CA GLN A 661 -9.34 5.48 -19.21
C GLN A 661 -10.14 4.74 -20.27
N LEU A 662 -9.46 4.47 -21.39
CA LEU A 662 -9.97 3.70 -22.52
C LEU A 662 -8.93 2.65 -22.89
N GLY A 663 -9.35 1.39 -22.98
CA GLY A 663 -8.62 0.34 -23.67
C GLY A 663 -9.35 -0.01 -24.96
N LEU A 664 -8.63 -0.39 -26.01
CA LEU A 664 -9.15 -1.08 -27.20
C LEU A 664 -8.18 -2.21 -27.54
N TYR A 665 -8.65 -3.33 -28.06
CA TYR A 665 -7.79 -4.44 -28.42
C TYR A 665 -8.36 -5.31 -29.54
N PHE A 666 -7.45 -6.01 -30.20
CA PHE A 666 -7.73 -7.08 -31.14
C PHE A 666 -6.72 -8.20 -30.87
N GLN A 667 -7.16 -9.44 -30.91
CA GLN A 667 -6.33 -10.62 -30.73
C GLN A 667 -6.82 -11.75 -31.62
N ASP A 668 -5.89 -12.53 -32.18
CA ASP A 668 -6.13 -13.78 -32.86
C ASP A 668 -5.38 -14.90 -32.16
N SER A 669 -6.08 -16.00 -31.88
CA SER A 669 -5.49 -17.28 -31.48
C SER A 669 -5.60 -18.23 -32.67
N TRP A 670 -4.47 -18.50 -33.30
CA TRP A 670 -4.37 -19.27 -34.53
C TRP A 670 -3.76 -20.65 -34.27
N LYS A 671 -4.55 -21.69 -34.52
CA LYS A 671 -4.08 -23.08 -34.53
C LYS A 671 -3.44 -23.40 -35.88
N VAL A 672 -2.15 -23.13 -36.00
CA VAL A 672 -1.37 -23.41 -37.23
C VAL A 672 -1.39 -24.90 -37.54
N THR A 673 -1.16 -25.73 -36.51
CA THR A 673 -1.27 -27.19 -36.59
C THR A 673 -1.92 -27.72 -35.32
N ARG A 674 -2.20 -29.04 -35.27
CA ARG A 674 -2.67 -29.69 -34.02
C ARG A 674 -1.66 -29.57 -32.86
N LYS A 675 -0.40 -29.22 -33.12
CA LYS A 675 0.67 -29.11 -32.11
C LYS A 675 1.16 -27.68 -31.89
N LEU A 676 0.81 -26.73 -32.76
CA LEU A 676 1.34 -25.36 -32.74
C LEU A 676 0.20 -24.35 -32.73
N THR A 677 0.12 -23.58 -31.65
CA THR A 677 -0.79 -22.44 -31.50
C THR A 677 0.03 -21.16 -31.40
N LEU A 678 -0.37 -20.14 -32.16
CA LEU A 678 0.16 -18.79 -32.12
C LEU A 678 -0.91 -17.84 -31.60
N ASP A 679 -0.58 -17.04 -30.59
CA ASP A 679 -1.43 -15.98 -30.08
C ASP A 679 -0.79 -14.64 -30.39
N TYR A 680 -1.48 -13.77 -31.10
CA TYR A 680 -0.98 -12.43 -31.35
C TYR A 680 -2.09 -11.40 -31.29
N GLY A 681 -1.77 -10.23 -30.77
CA GLY A 681 -2.74 -9.18 -30.57
C GLY A 681 -2.12 -7.82 -30.42
N LEU A 682 -2.96 -6.80 -30.52
CA LEU A 682 -2.61 -5.42 -30.31
C LEU A 682 -3.61 -4.81 -29.35
N ARG A 683 -3.10 -4.13 -28.34
CA ARG A 683 -3.90 -3.30 -27.45
C ARG A 683 -3.52 -1.83 -27.61
N TYR A 684 -4.49 -0.94 -27.56
CA TYR A 684 -4.32 0.49 -27.41
C TYR A 684 -4.86 0.90 -26.03
N ASP A 685 -3.98 1.41 -25.16
CA ASP A 685 -4.35 1.98 -23.87
C ASP A 685 -4.28 3.50 -23.95
N TYR A 686 -5.31 4.18 -23.48
CA TYR A 686 -5.36 5.64 -23.35
C TYR A 686 -5.84 6.00 -21.96
N SER A 687 -5.12 6.87 -21.28
CA SER A 687 -5.42 7.31 -19.91
C SER A 687 -5.11 8.79 -19.81
N THR A 688 -6.04 9.58 -19.30
CA THR A 688 -5.75 10.99 -19.02
C THR A 688 -4.84 11.12 -17.81
N TYR A 689 -4.10 12.22 -17.69
CA TYR A 689 -3.50 12.59 -16.40
C TYR A 689 -4.62 12.88 -15.37
N LEU A 690 -4.28 12.83 -14.09
CA LEU A 690 -5.21 13.14 -13.00
C LEU A 690 -5.39 14.66 -12.92
N GLN A 691 -6.61 15.15 -13.06
CA GLN A 691 -6.93 16.58 -13.11
C GLN A 691 -7.95 16.97 -12.03
N GLU A 692 -7.81 18.17 -11.45
CA GLU A 692 -8.87 18.77 -10.64
C GLU A 692 -9.94 19.37 -11.56
N SER A 693 -11.20 18.95 -11.38
CA SER A 693 -12.31 19.27 -12.30
C SER A 693 -12.61 20.75 -12.52
N HIS A 694 -12.10 21.66 -11.68
CA HIS A 694 -12.26 23.11 -11.81
C HIS A 694 -10.91 23.85 -11.96
N GLY A 695 -9.80 23.13 -12.14
CA GLY A 695 -8.47 23.73 -12.32
C GLY A 695 -7.88 24.43 -11.09
N ARG A 696 -8.39 24.15 -9.89
CA ARG A 696 -8.08 24.92 -8.67
C ARG A 696 -6.83 24.46 -7.90
N ALA A 697 -6.10 23.49 -8.43
CA ALA A 697 -4.85 22.99 -7.84
C ALA A 697 -3.67 23.89 -8.26
N PRO A 698 -2.87 24.44 -7.32
CA PRO A 698 -1.72 25.26 -7.62
C PRO A 698 -0.55 24.42 -8.08
N GLU A 699 0.13 24.90 -9.11
CA GLU A 699 1.21 24.21 -9.79
C GLU A 699 2.44 25.11 -9.88
N PHE A 700 3.62 24.56 -9.68
CA PHE A 700 4.88 25.28 -9.83
C PHE A 700 5.21 25.47 -11.30
N SER A 701 5.34 26.72 -11.75
CA SER A 701 5.91 27.02 -13.06
C SER A 701 7.33 27.58 -12.90
N PRO A 702 8.38 26.87 -13.37
CA PRO A 702 9.75 27.38 -13.40
C PRO A 702 9.95 28.54 -14.38
N THR A 703 8.99 28.79 -15.27
CA THR A 703 9.10 29.77 -16.36
C THR A 703 8.21 31.00 -16.18
N THR A 704 7.25 30.94 -15.25
CA THR A 704 6.37 32.06 -14.96
C THR A 704 7.10 33.07 -14.06
N LYS A 705 7.04 34.35 -14.44
CA LYS A 705 7.57 35.45 -13.64
C LYS A 705 6.68 35.70 -12.43
N ASN A 706 7.29 35.86 -11.27
CA ASN A 706 6.63 36.23 -10.04
C ASN A 706 6.62 37.76 -9.88
N PRO A 707 5.48 38.46 -10.09
CA PRO A 707 5.39 39.90 -9.93
C PRO A 707 5.66 40.39 -8.50
N SER A 708 5.46 39.57 -7.45
CA SER A 708 5.66 40.02 -6.06
C SER A 708 7.13 40.23 -5.67
N ILE A 709 8.06 39.71 -6.47
CA ILE A 709 9.52 39.83 -6.28
C ILE A 709 10.22 40.42 -7.51
N GLY A 710 9.56 41.36 -8.20
CA GLY A 710 10.17 42.08 -9.32
C GLY A 710 10.31 41.27 -10.61
N GLY A 711 9.52 40.22 -10.79
CA GLY A 711 9.48 39.43 -12.04
C GLY A 711 10.51 38.30 -12.13
N TYR A 712 11.11 37.89 -11.02
CA TYR A 712 11.99 36.71 -10.96
C TYR A 712 11.23 35.42 -11.32
N LEU A 713 11.88 34.43 -11.93
CA LEU A 713 11.24 33.19 -12.38
C LEU A 713 10.86 32.27 -11.22
N GLY A 714 9.77 31.50 -11.37
CA GLY A 714 9.28 30.55 -10.37
C GLY A 714 8.06 31.09 -9.64
N ALA A 715 6.87 30.70 -10.11
CA ALA A 715 5.60 31.15 -9.55
C ALA A 715 4.51 30.06 -9.63
N ALA A 716 3.41 30.26 -8.91
CA ALA A 716 2.24 29.38 -9.02
C ALA A 716 1.40 29.68 -10.27
N ILE A 717 0.92 28.63 -10.93
CA ILE A 717 -0.08 28.64 -12.00
C ILE A 717 -1.25 27.70 -11.65
N PHE A 718 -2.35 27.81 -12.39
CA PHE A 718 -3.57 27.02 -12.21
C PHE A 718 -4.05 26.47 -13.55
N ASP A 719 -4.58 25.25 -13.56
CA ASP A 719 -5.01 24.57 -14.78
C ASP A 719 -6.27 25.22 -15.38
N GLY A 720 -6.45 25.08 -16.70
CA GLY A 720 -7.68 25.46 -17.39
C GLY A 720 -7.65 26.82 -18.11
N HIS A 721 -8.77 27.11 -18.79
CA HIS A 721 -8.95 28.28 -19.65
C HIS A 721 -9.94 29.27 -19.02
N GLY A 722 -9.59 30.56 -18.99
CA GLY A 722 -10.41 31.62 -18.43
C GLY A 722 -9.68 32.49 -17.39
N VAL A 723 -10.44 33.35 -16.70
CA VAL A 723 -9.91 34.27 -15.68
C VAL A 723 -9.32 33.46 -14.52
N GLY A 724 -8.03 33.66 -14.23
CA GLY A 724 -7.29 32.91 -13.20
C GLY A 724 -6.66 31.59 -13.69
N GLY A 725 -6.97 31.11 -14.90
CA GLY A 725 -6.26 29.95 -15.46
C GLY A 725 -4.94 30.34 -16.13
N CYS A 726 -4.02 29.39 -16.31
CA CYS A 726 -2.86 29.56 -17.18
C CYS A 726 -3.22 29.60 -18.67
N ASN A 727 -4.51 29.37 -19.03
CA ASN A 727 -4.96 29.13 -20.39
C ASN A 727 -4.22 27.98 -21.07
N CYS A 728 -3.87 26.97 -20.28
CA CYS A 728 -3.01 25.86 -20.66
C CYS A 728 -3.47 24.58 -19.95
N ASN A 729 -3.02 23.44 -20.45
CA ASN A 729 -3.04 22.19 -19.69
C ASN A 729 -1.65 21.98 -19.09
N ILE A 730 -1.59 21.73 -17.78
CA ILE A 730 -0.32 21.55 -17.06
C ILE A 730 0.46 20.34 -17.58
N ALA A 731 -0.24 19.26 -17.90
CA ALA A 731 0.36 18.03 -18.43
C ALA A 731 -0.29 17.60 -19.75
N ARG A 732 0.41 16.73 -20.48
CA ARG A 732 -0.04 16.18 -21.77
C ARG A 732 -0.38 14.70 -21.64
N ASN A 733 -1.51 14.31 -22.20
CA ASN A 733 -1.88 12.91 -22.37
C ASN A 733 -0.98 12.25 -23.42
N TYR A 734 -0.65 10.98 -23.24
CA TYR A 734 0.17 10.21 -24.19
C TYR A 734 -0.72 9.38 -25.14
N PRO A 735 -0.77 9.69 -26.45
CA PRO A 735 -1.71 9.04 -27.38
C PRO A 735 -1.15 7.81 -28.10
N LEU A 736 0.05 7.33 -27.76
CA LEU A 736 0.76 6.28 -28.51
C LEU A 736 1.03 5.02 -27.68
N ALA A 737 0.15 4.68 -26.75
CA ALA A 737 0.30 3.50 -25.88
C ALA A 737 -0.22 2.21 -26.57
N PHE A 738 0.48 1.81 -27.63
CA PHE A 738 0.25 0.56 -28.34
C PHE A 738 1.06 -0.59 -27.74
N GLY A 739 0.36 -1.62 -27.28
CA GLY A 739 0.87 -2.78 -26.59
C GLY A 739 0.67 -4.07 -27.38
N PRO A 740 1.61 -4.44 -28.29
CA PRO A 740 1.56 -5.74 -28.95
C PRO A 740 1.70 -6.90 -27.95
N ARG A 741 1.15 -8.04 -28.35
CA ARG A 741 1.20 -9.35 -27.68
C ARG A 741 1.59 -10.41 -28.69
N LEU A 742 2.52 -11.27 -28.31
CA LEU A 742 2.96 -12.42 -29.08
C LEU A 742 3.11 -13.60 -28.12
N GLY A 743 2.57 -14.75 -28.50
CA GLY A 743 2.58 -15.98 -27.73
C GLY A 743 2.70 -17.18 -28.66
N VAL A 744 3.38 -18.22 -28.19
CA VAL A 744 3.52 -19.49 -28.88
C VAL A 744 3.39 -20.63 -27.88
N ALA A 745 2.61 -21.63 -28.24
CA ALA A 745 2.55 -22.91 -27.56
C ALA A 745 2.81 -24.02 -28.56
N TYR A 746 3.83 -24.83 -28.30
CA TYR A 746 4.23 -25.94 -29.15
C TYR A 746 4.31 -27.25 -28.38
N GLN A 747 3.41 -28.18 -28.69
CA GLN A 747 3.40 -29.53 -28.14
C GLN A 747 4.44 -30.38 -28.87
N ILE A 748 5.64 -30.47 -28.31
CA ILE A 748 6.77 -31.26 -28.85
C ILE A 748 6.37 -32.74 -28.93
N ASN A 749 5.76 -33.25 -27.86
CA ASN A 749 5.20 -34.60 -27.77
C ASN A 749 4.02 -34.61 -26.78
N PRO A 750 3.25 -35.71 -26.66
CA PRO A 750 2.06 -35.76 -25.80
C PRO A 750 2.30 -35.37 -24.33
N LYS A 751 3.53 -35.48 -23.82
CA LYS A 751 3.90 -35.19 -22.43
C LYS A 751 4.73 -33.92 -22.25
N THR A 752 5.08 -33.21 -23.32
CA THR A 752 6.02 -32.07 -23.26
C THR A 752 5.54 -30.92 -24.13
N VAL A 753 5.44 -29.72 -23.53
CA VAL A 753 5.02 -28.50 -24.21
C VAL A 753 6.07 -27.40 -24.00
N PHE A 754 6.45 -26.76 -25.09
CA PHE A 754 7.20 -25.51 -25.09
C PHE A 754 6.22 -24.34 -25.11
N ARG A 755 6.50 -23.30 -24.32
CA ARG A 755 5.71 -22.06 -24.30
C ARG A 755 6.64 -20.86 -24.31
N GLY A 756 6.27 -19.86 -25.10
CA GLY A 756 6.98 -18.59 -25.17
C GLY A 756 5.99 -17.44 -25.32
N GLY A 757 6.36 -16.26 -24.82
CA GLY A 757 5.58 -15.06 -25.03
C GLY A 757 6.39 -13.79 -24.84
N PHE A 758 5.95 -12.74 -25.51
CA PHE A 758 6.45 -11.38 -25.42
C PHE A 758 5.29 -10.39 -25.48
N GLY A 759 5.33 -9.33 -24.68
CA GLY A 759 4.32 -8.27 -24.72
C GLY A 759 4.82 -6.94 -24.20
N ILE A 760 4.23 -5.85 -24.72
CA ILE A 760 4.41 -4.50 -24.18
C ILE A 760 3.14 -4.10 -23.44
N VAL A 761 3.17 -4.11 -22.11
CA VAL A 761 2.03 -3.72 -21.26
C VAL A 761 2.22 -2.29 -20.78
N TYR A 762 1.13 -1.52 -20.72
CA TYR A 762 1.10 -0.22 -20.08
C TYR A 762 0.38 -0.32 -18.73
N SER A 763 0.88 0.40 -17.73
CA SER A 763 0.14 0.64 -16.49
C SER A 763 -0.92 1.72 -16.68
N GLY A 764 -1.74 1.98 -15.66
CA GLY A 764 -2.47 3.25 -15.59
C GLY A 764 -1.51 4.45 -15.44
N THR A 765 -2.00 5.65 -15.76
CA THR A 765 -1.40 6.91 -15.28
C THR A 765 -1.62 7.05 -13.77
N ALA A 766 -0.94 8.01 -13.14
CA ALA A 766 -0.99 8.25 -11.69
C ALA A 766 -2.41 8.19 -11.11
N ALA A 767 -2.56 7.51 -9.97
CA ALA A 767 -3.87 7.21 -9.38
C ALA A 767 -4.41 8.32 -8.48
N ASN A 768 -3.66 8.78 -7.48
CA ASN A 768 -4.10 9.81 -6.53
C ASN A 768 -2.90 10.44 -5.79
N ASN A 769 -3.03 11.71 -5.39
CA ASN A 769 -2.27 12.29 -4.30
C ASN A 769 -3.15 12.50 -3.05
N ASN A 770 -3.08 11.54 -2.13
CA ASN A 770 -3.65 11.59 -0.79
C ASN A 770 -3.00 12.67 0.10
N SER A 771 -1.97 13.38 -0.37
CA SER A 771 -1.26 14.43 0.36
C SER A 771 -1.56 15.80 -0.24
N GLY A 772 -2.68 16.41 0.17
CA GLY A 772 -2.76 17.83 0.57
C GLY A 772 -2.36 18.97 -0.38
N SER A 773 -1.92 18.73 -1.61
CA SER A 773 -1.74 19.76 -2.64
C SER A 773 -3.03 19.83 -3.46
N GLY A 774 -4.16 20.18 -2.86
CA GLY A 774 -4.34 21.42 -2.13
C GLY A 774 -5.12 22.31 -3.07
N LEU A 775 -6.44 22.41 -2.90
CA LEU A 775 -7.10 23.65 -3.30
C LEU A 775 -6.31 24.75 -2.61
N ALA A 776 -5.86 25.74 -3.38
CA ALA A 776 -4.82 26.66 -2.92
C ALA A 776 -5.05 27.13 -1.46
N ALA A 777 -3.99 27.23 -0.68
CA ALA A 777 -4.04 27.77 0.69
C ALA A 777 -5.17 27.20 1.58
N SER A 778 -5.37 25.88 1.63
CA SER A 778 -6.25 25.33 2.66
C SER A 778 -5.68 25.64 4.05
N SER A 779 -4.36 25.60 4.25
CA SER A 779 -3.69 25.97 5.50
C SER A 779 -2.97 27.33 5.43
N SER A 780 -3.23 28.19 6.42
CA SER A 780 -2.44 29.41 6.67
C SER A 780 -1.57 29.16 7.89
N ALA A 781 -0.24 29.21 7.73
CA ALA A 781 0.71 29.03 8.82
C ALA A 781 1.44 30.35 9.10
N ASN A 782 1.37 30.80 10.36
CA ASN A 782 2.11 31.96 10.85
C ASN A 782 3.27 31.46 11.69
N THR A 783 4.47 31.89 11.30
CA THR A 783 5.71 31.67 12.05
C THR A 783 6.08 32.94 12.80
N GLN A 784 6.76 32.79 13.93
CA GLN A 784 7.27 33.91 14.71
C GLN A 784 8.09 34.90 13.85
N THR A 785 7.96 36.20 14.16
CA THR A 785 8.69 37.27 13.45
C THR A 785 10.15 37.40 13.88
N SER A 786 10.51 36.85 15.04
CA SER A 786 11.86 36.80 15.60
C SER A 786 11.99 35.65 16.58
N PHE A 787 13.19 35.10 16.74
CA PHE A 787 13.47 34.00 17.66
C PHE A 787 13.05 34.34 19.10
N GLY A 788 12.29 33.44 19.72
CA GLY A 788 11.86 33.56 21.11
C GLY A 788 10.68 34.52 21.33
N PHE A 789 10.04 35.02 20.27
CA PHE A 789 8.81 35.81 20.35
C PHE A 789 7.62 34.99 19.86
N PRO A 790 6.50 34.94 20.60
CA PRO A 790 5.32 34.21 20.17
C PRO A 790 4.64 34.87 18.98
N VAL A 791 3.94 34.06 18.18
CA VAL A 791 3.05 34.55 17.12
C VAL A 791 1.82 35.27 17.71
N THR A 792 1.29 34.76 18.81
CA THR A 792 0.09 35.25 19.53
C THR A 792 -0.02 34.53 20.88
N THR A 793 -0.99 34.91 21.71
CA THR A 793 -1.39 34.13 22.88
C THR A 793 -2.60 33.22 22.60
N LEU A 794 -2.74 32.11 23.34
CA LEU A 794 -3.91 31.22 23.23
C LEU A 794 -5.24 31.96 23.44
N ALA A 795 -5.32 32.89 24.41
CA ALA A 795 -6.52 33.70 24.65
C ALA A 795 -6.86 34.66 23.49
N GLN A 796 -5.85 35.11 22.76
CA GLN A 796 -6.05 35.91 21.53
C GLN A 796 -6.40 35.02 20.34
N GLY A 797 -6.02 33.75 20.36
CA GLY A 797 -6.31 32.77 19.33
C GLY A 797 -5.62 33.12 18.01
N TYR A 798 -6.19 32.67 16.90
CA TYR A 798 -5.66 33.00 15.57
C TYR A 798 -5.80 34.51 15.29
N PRO A 799 -4.73 35.25 14.94
CA PRO A 799 -4.78 36.71 14.86
C PRO A 799 -5.76 37.21 13.79
N THR A 800 -6.61 38.17 14.14
CA THR A 800 -7.68 38.70 13.28
C THR A 800 -7.19 39.44 12.03
N ALA A 801 -5.96 39.97 12.05
CA ALA A 801 -5.33 40.60 10.89
C ALA A 801 -5.15 39.64 9.69
N PHE A 802 -5.22 38.33 9.94
CA PHE A 802 -5.13 37.28 8.93
C PHE A 802 -6.48 36.52 8.78
N TYR A 803 -7.58 37.09 9.29
CA TYR A 803 -8.91 36.50 9.34
C TYR A 803 -9.95 37.33 8.54
N PRO A 804 -10.81 36.70 7.72
CA PRO A 804 -10.73 35.30 7.31
C PRO A 804 -9.48 35.10 6.44
N PRO A 805 -8.92 33.88 6.33
CA PRO A 805 -7.89 33.62 5.34
C PRO A 805 -8.38 34.14 3.97
N VAL A 806 -7.56 34.78 3.16
CA VAL A 806 -8.06 35.27 1.85
C VAL A 806 -8.41 34.03 1.01
N TRP A 807 -9.57 33.99 0.35
CA TRP A 807 -9.83 32.93 -0.64
C TRP A 807 -8.67 32.94 -1.63
N PRO A 808 -8.15 31.78 -2.03
CA PRO A 808 -6.95 31.75 -2.82
C PRO A 808 -7.17 32.55 -4.10
N ASN A 809 -6.30 33.51 -4.33
CA ASN A 809 -6.32 34.21 -5.59
C ASN A 809 -5.82 33.23 -6.65
N PHE A 810 -6.72 32.81 -7.54
CA PHE A 810 -6.38 31.93 -8.65
C PHE A 810 -5.58 32.67 -9.74
N ASN A 811 -5.29 33.97 -9.63
CA ASN A 811 -4.47 34.66 -10.61
C ASN A 811 -3.04 34.05 -10.66
N PRO A 812 -2.53 33.71 -11.85
CA PRO A 812 -1.17 33.22 -12.00
C PRO A 812 -0.16 34.27 -11.51
N GLY A 813 0.86 33.83 -10.78
CA GLY A 813 1.96 34.68 -10.32
C GLY A 813 1.95 35.13 -8.86
N LEU A 814 0.89 34.90 -8.07
CA LEU A 814 0.72 35.55 -6.75
C LEU A 814 1.09 34.68 -5.52
N TYR A 815 2.01 33.73 -5.63
CA TYR A 815 2.52 32.99 -4.47
C TYR A 815 4.06 33.04 -4.41
N PRO A 816 4.68 33.42 -3.27
CA PRO A 816 4.11 33.62 -1.91
C PRO A 816 3.28 34.91 -1.73
N THR A 817 2.24 34.83 -0.88
CA THR A 817 1.26 35.91 -0.63
C THR A 817 1.69 36.98 0.38
N SER A 818 2.86 36.84 1.02
CA SER A 818 3.38 37.88 1.92
C SER A 818 4.91 37.85 2.04
N ALA A 819 5.51 38.98 1.66
CA ALA A 819 6.87 39.45 1.98
C ALA A 819 8.09 38.84 1.25
N PRO A 820 9.24 39.57 1.24
CA PRO A 820 10.43 39.25 0.45
C PRO A 820 11.25 38.01 0.89
N ASN A 821 10.81 37.30 1.94
CA ASN A 821 11.53 36.20 2.56
C ASN A 821 11.34 34.88 1.79
N PRO A 822 12.39 34.05 1.61
CA PRO A 822 12.24 32.70 1.08
C PRO A 822 11.34 31.85 1.97
N GLY A 823 10.25 31.32 1.40
CA GLY A 823 9.28 30.47 2.09
C GLY A 823 9.12 29.11 1.42
N PRO A 824 8.42 28.15 2.04
CA PRO A 824 8.08 26.90 1.37
C PRO A 824 7.11 27.17 0.20
N PHE A 825 7.34 26.55 -0.95
CA PHE A 825 6.36 26.56 -2.03
C PHE A 825 5.23 25.57 -1.69
N LEU A 826 3.98 26.03 -1.75
CA LEU A 826 2.81 25.20 -1.38
C LEU A 826 2.19 24.41 -2.55
N GLY A 827 2.65 24.62 -3.78
CA GLY A 827 2.29 23.79 -4.93
C GLY A 827 3.34 22.71 -5.22
N ALA A 828 3.14 21.94 -6.29
CA ALA A 828 4.11 20.99 -6.80
C ALA A 828 4.40 21.24 -8.28
N PHE A 829 5.52 20.74 -8.77
CA PHE A 829 5.81 20.64 -10.20
C PHE A 829 5.33 19.28 -10.72
N MET A 830 4.19 19.26 -11.40
CA MET A 830 3.71 18.19 -12.25
C MET A 830 4.54 18.14 -13.54
N ASP A 831 5.14 16.97 -13.81
CA ASP A 831 5.88 16.79 -15.05
C ASP A 831 4.93 16.97 -16.26
N PRO A 832 5.34 17.72 -17.31
CA PRO A 832 4.54 17.87 -18.52
C PRO A 832 4.15 16.54 -19.20
N ASN A 833 4.86 15.45 -18.90
CA ASN A 833 4.59 14.10 -19.37
C ASN A 833 3.85 13.23 -18.34
N ALA A 834 3.23 13.80 -17.30
CA ALA A 834 2.50 13.04 -16.27
C ALA A 834 1.34 12.18 -16.83
N GLY A 835 0.82 12.52 -18.02
CA GLY A 835 -0.15 11.69 -18.74
C GLY A 835 0.47 10.51 -19.50
N ARG A 836 1.77 10.23 -19.33
CA ARG A 836 2.45 9.09 -19.94
C ARG A 836 2.39 7.87 -19.01
N PRO A 837 1.66 6.79 -19.39
CA PRO A 837 1.63 5.58 -18.60
C PRO A 837 3.00 4.88 -18.59
N ALA A 838 3.33 4.22 -17.48
CA ALA A 838 4.54 3.41 -17.42
C ALA A 838 4.42 2.24 -18.41
N ARG A 839 5.55 1.85 -18.98
CA ARG A 839 5.62 0.81 -20.02
C ARG A 839 6.51 -0.32 -19.57
N GLN A 840 6.02 -1.54 -19.74
CA GLN A 840 6.72 -2.76 -19.36
C GLN A 840 6.84 -3.70 -20.56
N TYR A 841 8.07 -4.10 -20.85
CA TYR A 841 8.38 -5.21 -21.74
C TYR A 841 8.42 -6.47 -20.89
N GLN A 842 7.56 -7.43 -21.22
CA GLN A 842 7.46 -8.71 -20.55
C GLN A 842 7.82 -9.81 -21.55
N TRP A 843 8.60 -10.79 -21.12
CA TRP A 843 8.77 -12.01 -21.89
C TRP A 843 9.03 -13.22 -21.00
N SER A 844 8.65 -14.38 -21.52
CA SER A 844 8.96 -15.65 -20.87
C SER A 844 9.17 -16.75 -21.88
N VAL A 845 10.00 -17.72 -21.51
CA VAL A 845 10.25 -18.95 -22.27
C VAL A 845 10.32 -20.11 -21.29
N GLY A 846 9.57 -21.18 -21.54
CA GLY A 846 9.52 -22.30 -20.61
C GLY A 846 9.04 -23.60 -21.20
N PHE A 847 9.24 -24.67 -20.43
CA PHE A 847 8.83 -26.02 -20.75
C PHE A 847 7.94 -26.58 -19.65
N GLN A 848 6.88 -27.27 -20.06
CA GLN A 848 6.05 -28.10 -19.19
C GLN A 848 6.22 -29.57 -19.55
N ARG A 849 6.36 -30.42 -18.54
CA ARG A 849 6.42 -31.87 -18.70
C ARG A 849 5.49 -32.58 -17.74
N GLU A 850 4.65 -33.45 -18.30
CA GLU A 850 3.87 -34.41 -17.54
C GLU A 850 4.77 -35.56 -17.10
N ILE A 851 4.95 -35.72 -15.79
CA ILE A 851 5.77 -36.77 -15.18
C ILE A 851 4.91 -38.01 -14.93
N THR A 852 3.73 -37.79 -14.33
CA THR A 852 2.66 -38.79 -14.18
C THR A 852 1.34 -38.12 -14.58
N LYS A 853 0.27 -38.91 -14.77
CA LYS A 853 -1.05 -38.37 -15.16
C LYS A 853 -1.57 -37.27 -14.22
N ASP A 854 -1.12 -37.27 -12.97
CA ASP A 854 -1.52 -36.30 -11.94
C ASP A 854 -0.43 -35.26 -11.62
N MET A 855 0.75 -35.30 -12.24
CA MET A 855 1.90 -34.49 -11.84
C MET A 855 2.61 -33.84 -13.03
N VAL A 856 2.70 -32.51 -13.00
CA VAL A 856 3.43 -31.71 -13.99
C VAL A 856 4.56 -30.93 -13.33
N LEU A 857 5.71 -30.92 -14.01
CA LEU A 857 6.84 -30.05 -13.74
C LEU A 857 6.90 -28.96 -14.82
N GLU A 858 7.11 -27.73 -14.40
CA GLU A 858 7.32 -26.58 -15.27
C GLU A 858 8.62 -25.86 -14.88
N ALA A 859 9.38 -25.41 -15.88
CA ALA A 859 10.52 -24.52 -15.71
C ALA A 859 10.46 -23.42 -16.77
N SER A 860 10.52 -22.16 -16.33
CA SER A 860 10.32 -20.97 -17.16
C SER A 860 11.34 -19.90 -16.79
N TYR A 861 12.03 -19.33 -17.79
CA TYR A 861 12.71 -18.05 -17.65
C TYR A 861 11.69 -16.93 -17.83
N VAL A 862 11.65 -15.98 -16.89
CA VAL A 862 10.73 -14.85 -16.89
C VAL A 862 11.52 -13.57 -16.68
N ALA A 863 11.29 -12.58 -17.56
CA ALA A 863 11.99 -11.31 -17.50
C ALA A 863 11.07 -10.13 -17.78
N ASN A 864 11.35 -9.03 -17.07
CA ASN A 864 10.63 -7.78 -17.19
C ASN A 864 11.62 -6.61 -17.32
N ARG A 865 11.28 -5.64 -18.17
CA ARG A 865 11.97 -4.35 -18.27
C ARG A 865 10.94 -3.25 -18.23
N GLY A 866 10.99 -2.42 -17.21
CA GLY A 866 10.06 -1.31 -17.04
C GLY A 866 10.75 0.03 -17.27
N VAL A 867 10.04 0.94 -17.93
CA VAL A 867 10.44 2.32 -18.18
C VAL A 867 9.25 3.26 -17.95
N TRP A 868 9.54 4.53 -17.73
CA TRP A 868 8.50 5.56 -17.48
C TRP A 868 7.72 5.33 -16.20
N TRP A 869 8.32 4.61 -15.24
CA TRP A 869 7.81 4.57 -13.88
C TRP A 869 7.98 5.93 -13.23
N GLN A 870 7.12 6.24 -12.25
CA GLN A 870 7.28 7.46 -11.46
C GLN A 870 8.53 7.38 -10.59
N ALA A 871 9.28 8.49 -10.52
CA ALA A 871 10.53 8.55 -9.76
C ALA A 871 10.84 9.98 -9.26
N PRO A 872 9.97 10.59 -8.43
CA PRO A 872 10.02 12.03 -8.11
C PRO A 872 11.30 12.47 -7.41
N ALA A 873 12.03 11.53 -6.83
CA ALA A 873 13.33 11.77 -6.21
C ALA A 873 14.49 11.91 -7.22
N LEU A 874 14.30 11.58 -8.50
CA LEU A 874 15.32 11.73 -9.56
C LEU A 874 15.32 13.13 -10.19
N LEU A 875 14.49 14.04 -9.69
CA LEU A 875 14.44 15.44 -10.10
C LEU A 875 14.48 16.35 -8.87
N ASN A 876 15.41 17.32 -8.86
CA ASN A 876 15.43 18.37 -7.86
C ASN A 876 15.61 19.72 -8.57
N LEU A 877 14.49 20.41 -8.80
CA LEU A 877 14.44 21.66 -9.57
C LEU A 877 15.14 22.83 -8.89
N ASN A 878 15.31 22.77 -7.56
CA ASN A 878 15.89 23.86 -6.78
C ASN A 878 17.23 23.49 -6.13
N ALA A 879 17.85 22.39 -6.57
CA ALA A 879 19.21 22.02 -6.18
C ALA A 879 20.24 22.78 -7.03
N ILE A 880 21.42 22.97 -6.44
CA ILE A 880 22.59 23.53 -7.10
C ILE A 880 23.42 22.38 -7.65
N THR A 881 23.93 22.52 -8.88
CA THR A 881 24.85 21.54 -9.49
C THR A 881 26.31 21.98 -9.28
N PRO A 882 27.26 21.05 -9.14
CA PRO A 882 28.68 21.42 -9.12
C PRO A 882 29.11 22.22 -10.36
N ALA A 883 28.52 21.94 -11.53
CA ALA A 883 28.74 22.70 -12.75
C ALA A 883 28.27 24.17 -12.64
N SER A 884 27.15 24.44 -11.97
CA SER A 884 26.67 25.81 -11.80
C SER A 884 27.51 26.60 -10.79
N LEU A 885 28.11 25.94 -9.80
CA LEU A 885 29.10 26.55 -8.90
C LEU A 885 30.43 26.83 -9.61
N ALA A 886 30.92 25.87 -10.42
CA ALA A 886 32.16 26.02 -11.18
C ALA A 886 32.08 27.20 -12.17
N ALA A 887 30.92 27.41 -12.80
CA ALA A 887 30.68 28.57 -13.66
C ALA A 887 30.78 29.92 -12.94
N ARG A 888 30.73 29.92 -11.60
CA ARG A 888 30.90 31.09 -10.72
C ARG A 888 32.26 31.11 -10.01
N GLY A 889 33.20 30.25 -10.44
CA GLY A 889 34.52 30.12 -9.84
C GLY A 889 34.54 29.46 -8.46
N LEU A 890 33.48 28.71 -8.11
CA LEU A 890 33.36 28.00 -6.83
C LEU A 890 33.56 26.48 -7.01
N ASP A 891 34.30 25.87 -6.11
CA ASP A 891 34.58 24.44 -6.09
C ASP A 891 34.31 23.86 -4.71
N ILE A 892 33.28 23.01 -4.62
CA ILE A 892 32.86 22.39 -3.35
C ILE A 892 33.89 21.46 -2.73
N THR A 893 34.95 21.07 -3.45
CA THR A 893 36.07 20.31 -2.87
C THR A 893 37.02 21.19 -2.05
N LYS A 894 36.91 22.53 -2.17
CA LYS A 894 37.74 23.50 -1.45
C LYS A 894 37.05 24.01 -0.19
N ALA A 895 37.73 23.93 0.94
CA ALA A 895 37.20 24.39 2.24
C ALA A 895 36.77 25.87 2.24
N ALA A 896 37.53 26.74 1.57
CA ALA A 896 37.20 28.17 1.49
C ALA A 896 35.85 28.44 0.79
N ASP A 897 35.51 27.65 -0.23
CA ASP A 897 34.26 27.80 -0.97
C ASP A 897 33.09 27.17 -0.19
N GLN A 898 33.32 26.07 0.54
CA GLN A 898 32.34 25.51 1.47
C GLN A 898 31.97 26.53 2.56
N THR A 899 32.96 27.18 3.17
CA THR A 899 32.73 28.23 4.18
C THR A 899 31.94 29.39 3.58
N LEU A 900 32.30 29.85 2.39
CA LEU A 900 31.58 30.91 1.68
C LEU A 900 30.11 30.53 1.43
N LEU A 901 29.85 29.33 0.91
CA LEU A 901 28.48 28.85 0.62
C LEU A 901 27.60 28.82 1.87
N THR A 902 28.15 28.47 3.03
CA THR A 902 27.43 28.47 4.31
C THR A 902 27.41 29.82 5.03
N SER A 903 28.20 30.79 4.57
CA SER A 903 28.24 32.13 5.18
C SER A 903 26.99 32.94 4.83
N LEU A 904 26.60 33.86 5.72
CA LEU A 904 25.50 34.80 5.46
C LEU A 904 25.87 35.72 4.29
N LEU A 905 24.87 36.10 3.50
CA LEU A 905 25.04 37.02 2.37
C LEU A 905 25.57 38.40 2.82
N SER A 906 25.21 38.83 4.03
CA SER A 906 25.70 40.05 4.69
C SER A 906 27.13 39.95 5.25
N SER A 907 27.75 38.77 5.23
CA SER A 907 29.06 38.57 5.87
C SER A 907 30.20 39.24 5.11
N ALA A 908 31.26 39.62 5.83
CA ALA A 908 32.49 40.13 5.23
C ALA A 908 33.11 39.13 4.24
N THR A 909 33.02 37.83 4.54
CA THR A 909 33.48 36.73 3.66
C THR A 909 32.76 36.74 2.32
N ALA A 910 31.43 36.91 2.33
CA ALA A 910 30.64 37.02 1.11
C ALA A 910 30.99 38.29 0.31
N ALA A 911 31.14 39.44 0.98
CA ALA A 911 31.50 40.70 0.34
C ALA A 911 32.90 40.67 -0.31
N GLN A 912 33.91 40.15 0.39
CA GLN A 912 35.28 40.02 -0.11
C GLN A 912 35.38 39.12 -1.34
N ARG A 913 34.53 38.09 -1.41
CA ARG A 913 34.45 37.16 -2.54
C ARG A 913 33.48 37.63 -3.64
N GLY A 914 32.83 38.78 -3.48
CA GLY A 914 31.92 39.37 -4.45
C GLY A 914 30.52 38.72 -4.52
N PHE A 915 30.07 38.04 -3.47
CA PHE A 915 28.76 37.35 -3.40
C PHE A 915 27.72 38.07 -2.54
N ASN A 916 27.94 39.32 -2.13
CA ASN A 916 27.04 40.10 -1.27
C ASN A 916 25.88 40.78 -2.01
N PHE A 917 25.40 40.21 -3.11
CA PHE A 917 24.31 40.77 -3.92
C PHE A 917 23.03 39.93 -3.79
N PRO A 918 21.88 40.52 -3.42
CA PRO A 918 20.62 39.79 -3.34
C PRO A 918 20.12 39.39 -4.74
N PRO A 919 19.57 38.17 -4.93
CA PRO A 919 19.07 37.71 -6.23
C PRO A 919 17.83 38.45 -6.73
N TYR A 920 17.03 39.04 -5.82
CA TYR A 920 15.87 39.87 -6.15
C TYR A 920 15.64 40.96 -5.08
N PRO A 921 14.91 42.05 -5.39
CA PRO A 921 14.62 43.11 -4.43
C PRO A 921 13.95 42.60 -3.15
N GLY A 922 14.54 42.92 -2.00
CA GLY A 922 14.06 42.50 -0.69
C GLY A 922 14.53 41.13 -0.22
N PHE A 923 15.30 40.36 -1.02
CA PHE A 923 15.87 39.10 -0.54
C PHE A 923 16.67 39.32 0.77
N PRO A 924 16.51 38.48 1.80
CA PRO A 924 17.04 38.75 3.12
C PRO A 924 18.55 38.50 3.16
N LEU A 925 19.31 39.50 3.57
CA LEU A 925 20.78 39.38 3.64
C LEU A 925 21.26 38.42 4.75
N GLY A 926 20.36 38.01 5.65
CA GLY A 926 20.59 36.95 6.64
C GLY A 926 20.46 35.52 6.11
N GLN A 927 20.22 35.33 4.81
CA GLN A 927 20.27 34.01 4.16
C GLN A 927 21.70 33.66 3.76
N THR A 928 21.97 32.37 3.54
CA THR A 928 23.31 31.91 3.11
C THR A 928 23.59 32.24 1.65
N VAL A 929 24.86 32.33 1.28
CA VAL A 929 25.27 32.43 -0.14
C VAL A 929 24.73 31.26 -0.94
N ALA A 930 24.75 30.03 -0.40
CA ALA A 930 24.16 28.87 -1.05
C ALA A 930 22.67 29.09 -1.37
N GLN A 931 21.86 29.60 -0.43
CA GLN A 931 20.43 29.86 -0.68
C GLN A 931 20.22 30.91 -1.78
N ALA A 932 21.06 31.95 -1.86
CA ALA A 932 21.00 32.97 -2.89
C ALA A 932 21.38 32.45 -4.30
N LEU A 933 22.19 31.38 -4.39
CA LEU A 933 22.65 30.78 -5.64
C LEU A 933 21.71 29.72 -6.22
N ARG A 934 20.61 29.38 -5.53
CA ARG A 934 19.64 28.40 -6.02
C ARG A 934 18.94 28.87 -7.31
N PRO A 935 18.46 27.96 -8.16
CA PRO A 935 17.67 28.32 -9.34
C PRO A 935 16.41 29.13 -8.99
N PHE A 936 15.78 28.82 -7.86
CA PHE A 936 14.61 29.51 -7.32
C PHE A 936 14.88 29.91 -5.86
N PRO A 937 15.68 30.97 -5.63
CA PRO A 937 16.15 31.36 -4.30
C PRO A 937 15.03 31.91 -3.39
N GLN A 938 13.87 32.24 -3.95
CA GLN A 938 12.66 32.59 -3.21
C GLN A 938 12.01 31.41 -2.48
N PHE A 939 12.48 30.18 -2.69
CA PHE A 939 12.01 28.99 -1.96
C PHE A 939 13.13 28.38 -1.12
N ASN A 940 12.86 28.18 0.18
CA ASN A 940 13.83 27.64 1.13
C ASN A 940 13.87 26.09 1.14
N GLY A 941 12.86 25.43 0.58
CA GLY A 941 12.75 23.97 0.50
C GLY A 941 12.99 23.38 -0.89
N THR A 942 12.88 22.06 -1.00
CA THR A 942 12.77 21.37 -2.29
C THR A 942 11.40 21.66 -2.90
N ILE A 943 11.36 21.87 -4.21
CA ILE A 943 10.10 21.99 -4.95
C ILE A 943 9.59 20.57 -5.20
N PRO A 944 8.42 20.16 -4.67
CA PRO A 944 7.91 18.81 -4.87
C PRO A 944 7.72 18.53 -6.36
N VAL A 945 8.13 17.36 -6.82
CA VAL A 945 7.93 16.91 -8.22
C VAL A 945 6.92 15.78 -8.21
N TYR A 946 5.91 15.85 -9.09
CA TYR A 946 4.86 14.84 -9.22
C TYR A 946 4.87 14.18 -10.60
N TRP A 947 4.69 12.86 -10.57
CA TRP A 947 4.37 12.01 -11.73
C TRP A 947 5.39 12.05 -12.87
N ASP A 948 6.67 12.27 -12.55
CA ASP A 948 7.76 12.28 -13.51
C ASP A 948 8.08 10.85 -14.02
N PRO A 949 7.97 10.57 -15.32
CA PRO A 949 8.17 9.23 -15.86
C PRO A 949 9.66 8.91 -16.08
N LEU A 950 10.50 9.05 -15.03
CA LEU A 950 11.96 8.88 -15.11
C LEU A 950 12.47 7.51 -14.64
N GLY A 951 11.66 6.76 -13.89
CA GLY A 951 12.03 5.50 -13.25
C GLY A 951 12.19 4.32 -14.21
N LYS A 952 13.07 3.39 -13.85
CA LYS A 952 13.37 2.17 -14.62
C LYS A 952 13.50 0.94 -13.71
N SER A 953 13.06 -0.21 -14.20
CA SER A 953 13.20 -1.49 -13.50
C SER A 953 13.70 -2.61 -14.42
N TRP A 954 14.44 -3.56 -13.86
CA TRP A 954 14.90 -4.77 -14.54
C TRP A 954 14.69 -5.98 -13.64
N TYR A 955 14.16 -7.05 -14.20
CA TYR A 955 13.97 -8.32 -13.51
C TYR A 955 14.30 -9.50 -14.40
N ASP A 956 15.04 -10.45 -13.86
CA ASP A 956 15.34 -11.73 -14.50
C ASP A 956 15.09 -12.84 -13.49
N SER A 957 14.46 -13.94 -13.91
CA SER A 957 14.24 -15.08 -13.03
C SER A 957 14.18 -16.40 -13.79
N LEU A 958 14.69 -17.45 -13.14
CA LEU A 958 14.34 -18.84 -13.42
C LEU A 958 13.27 -19.24 -12.41
N GLN A 959 12.10 -19.64 -12.90
CA GLN A 959 10.98 -20.09 -12.09
C GLN A 959 10.70 -21.56 -12.37
N ALA A 960 10.64 -22.37 -11.34
CA ALA A 960 10.24 -23.77 -11.42
C ALA A 960 8.98 -24.02 -10.60
N LYS A 961 8.10 -24.89 -11.09
CA LYS A 961 6.81 -25.20 -10.46
C LYS A 961 6.51 -26.69 -10.60
N VAL A 962 6.07 -27.29 -9.50
CA VAL A 962 5.54 -28.65 -9.48
C VAL A 962 4.09 -28.60 -9.03
N THR A 963 3.21 -29.25 -9.77
CA THR A 963 1.79 -29.37 -9.40
C THR A 963 1.39 -30.83 -9.48
N LYS A 964 0.90 -31.36 -8.35
CA LYS A 964 0.29 -32.67 -8.23
C LYS A 964 -1.19 -32.51 -7.88
N ARG A 965 -2.08 -33.04 -8.72
CA ARG A 965 -3.52 -33.14 -8.41
C ARG A 965 -3.75 -34.07 -7.21
N LEU A 966 -4.88 -33.87 -6.54
CA LEU A 966 -5.32 -34.72 -5.44
C LEU A 966 -5.50 -36.15 -5.95
N SER A 967 -4.64 -37.06 -5.49
CA SER A 967 -4.80 -38.49 -5.71
C SER A 967 -4.19 -39.24 -4.52
N HIS A 968 -4.83 -40.33 -4.10
CA HIS A 968 -4.49 -41.08 -2.89
C HIS A 968 -4.43 -40.20 -1.62
N GLY A 969 -5.31 -39.20 -1.52
CA GLY A 969 -5.38 -38.28 -0.40
C GLY A 969 -4.31 -37.17 -0.40
N LEU A 970 -3.36 -37.17 -1.34
CA LEU A 970 -2.25 -36.21 -1.38
C LEU A 970 -2.43 -35.16 -2.48
N PHE A 971 -2.45 -33.89 -2.08
CA PHE A 971 -2.24 -32.71 -2.92
C PHE A 971 -0.87 -32.10 -2.62
N PHE A 972 -0.11 -31.75 -3.65
CA PHE A 972 1.21 -31.15 -3.51
C PHE A 972 1.43 -30.05 -4.56
N PHE A 973 1.94 -28.92 -4.10
CA PHE A 973 2.26 -27.77 -4.90
C PHE A 973 3.56 -27.16 -4.41
N SER A 974 4.50 -26.90 -5.31
CA SER A 974 5.75 -26.24 -4.94
C SER A 974 6.22 -25.31 -6.05
N THR A 975 6.81 -24.19 -5.65
CA THR A 975 7.37 -23.18 -6.55
C THR A 975 8.75 -22.78 -6.07
N PHE A 976 9.64 -22.48 -7.01
CA PHE A 976 10.98 -21.99 -6.76
C PHE A 976 11.28 -20.85 -7.72
N ALA A 977 11.89 -19.79 -7.23
CA ALA A 977 12.42 -18.71 -8.04
C ALA A 977 13.89 -18.45 -7.69
N TRP A 978 14.73 -18.43 -8.72
CA TRP A 978 16.06 -17.83 -8.67
C TRP A 978 16.01 -16.53 -9.48
N SER A 979 16.13 -15.38 -8.81
CA SER A 979 15.86 -14.08 -9.43
C SER A 979 16.90 -13.01 -9.16
N LYS A 980 16.86 -11.94 -9.95
CA LYS A 980 17.60 -10.70 -9.74
C LYS A 980 16.72 -9.51 -10.14
N ALA A 981 16.52 -8.59 -9.22
CA ALA A 981 15.80 -7.34 -9.42
C ALA A 981 16.75 -6.13 -9.29
N LEU A 982 16.68 -5.23 -10.26
CA LEU A 982 17.38 -3.94 -10.26
C LEU A 982 16.38 -2.82 -10.45
N SER A 983 16.70 -1.64 -9.94
CA SER A 983 15.89 -0.45 -10.17
C SER A 983 16.72 0.81 -10.29
N GLN A 984 16.04 1.87 -10.71
CA GLN A 984 16.52 3.24 -10.70
C GLN A 984 15.34 4.15 -10.35
N GLY A 985 15.32 4.68 -9.13
CA GLY A 985 14.33 5.67 -8.66
C GLY A 985 12.89 5.18 -8.48
N THR A 986 12.60 3.89 -8.68
CA THR A 986 11.22 3.33 -8.71
C THR A 986 10.93 2.35 -7.56
N GLU A 987 11.73 2.40 -6.50
CA GLU A 987 11.66 1.45 -5.39
C GLU A 987 10.45 1.60 -4.47
N ILE A 988 9.67 2.67 -4.51
CA ILE A 988 8.58 2.88 -3.55
C ILE A 988 7.19 2.53 -4.11
N GLY A 989 7.10 1.97 -5.32
CA GLY A 989 5.83 1.92 -6.07
C GLY A 989 5.43 3.29 -6.56
N GLU A 990 4.21 3.43 -7.09
CA GLU A 990 3.55 4.73 -7.29
C GLU A 990 3.37 5.35 -5.89
N PRO A 991 4.27 6.23 -5.42
CA PRO A 991 4.15 6.77 -4.10
C PRO A 991 2.96 7.72 -4.13
N ASN A 992 2.36 7.94 -2.97
CA ASN A 992 1.62 9.16 -2.74
C ASN A 992 2.54 10.35 -3.15
N PRO A 993 2.22 11.13 -4.20
CA PRO A 993 3.11 12.17 -4.71
C PRO A 993 3.43 13.19 -3.62
N GLY A 994 4.72 13.39 -3.32
CA GLY A 994 5.17 14.37 -2.33
C GLY A 994 5.84 13.80 -1.09
N THR A 995 5.80 12.48 -0.87
CA THR A 995 6.74 11.84 0.06
C THR A 995 8.01 11.42 -0.68
N THR A 996 9.06 12.23 -0.55
CA THR A 996 10.45 11.88 -0.93
C THR A 996 11.00 10.72 -0.10
N GLY A 997 10.26 10.27 0.92
CA GLY A 997 10.66 9.23 1.85
C GLY A 997 10.64 7.83 1.23
N GLY A 998 11.72 7.46 0.57
CA GLY A 998 12.03 6.04 0.28
C GLY A 998 12.83 5.78 -1.00
N ALA A 999 12.93 6.75 -1.91
CA ALA A 999 13.77 6.61 -3.09
C ALA A 999 15.19 7.03 -2.74
N VAL A 1000 16.11 6.08 -2.85
CA VAL A 1000 17.49 6.22 -2.42
C VAL A 1000 18.33 6.59 -3.64
N PHE A 1001 18.90 7.79 -3.66
CA PHE A 1001 19.77 8.28 -4.73
C PHE A 1001 21.04 8.88 -4.13
N ASN A 1002 22.11 8.88 -4.90
CA ASN A 1002 23.39 9.43 -4.50
C ASN A 1002 23.57 10.84 -5.06
N ASP A 1003 23.61 10.96 -6.39
CA ASP A 1003 23.64 12.23 -7.13
C ASP A 1003 22.44 12.27 -8.08
N VAL A 1004 21.52 13.22 -7.87
CA VAL A 1004 20.28 13.33 -8.66
C VAL A 1004 20.53 13.64 -10.13
N PHE A 1005 21.65 14.28 -10.44
CA PHE A 1005 22.04 14.67 -11.79
C PHE A 1005 22.84 13.59 -12.51
N ASN A 1006 23.54 12.71 -11.76
CA ASN A 1006 24.20 11.52 -12.32
C ASN A 1006 23.31 10.28 -12.24
N ARG A 1007 22.37 10.18 -13.19
CA ARG A 1007 21.39 9.09 -13.24
C ARG A 1007 21.98 7.69 -13.33
N ALA A 1008 23.17 7.53 -13.94
CA ALA A 1008 23.79 6.22 -14.11
C ALA A 1008 24.25 5.61 -12.77
N GLN A 1009 24.66 6.45 -11.82
CA GLN A 1009 25.06 6.02 -10.47
C GLN A 1009 23.89 5.59 -9.58
N ASN A 1010 22.66 5.93 -9.98
CA ASN A 1010 21.44 5.58 -9.23
C ASN A 1010 20.80 4.26 -9.70
N LYS A 1011 21.54 3.42 -10.42
CA LYS A 1011 21.12 2.04 -10.75
C LYS A 1011 21.69 1.07 -9.72
N TYR A 1012 20.83 0.36 -9.00
CA TYR A 1012 21.24 -0.51 -7.90
C TYR A 1012 20.36 -1.77 -7.78
N ILE A 1013 20.76 -2.70 -6.91
CA ILE A 1013 19.96 -3.89 -6.58
C ILE A 1013 18.72 -3.44 -5.83
N SER A 1014 17.55 -3.95 -6.22
CA SER A 1014 16.32 -3.55 -5.56
C SER A 1014 16.33 -3.90 -4.08
N VAL A 1015 15.80 -3.03 -3.23
CA VAL A 1015 15.64 -3.30 -1.79
C VAL A 1015 14.69 -4.49 -1.53
N TYR A 1016 13.92 -4.91 -2.55
CA TYR A 1016 13.05 -6.08 -2.50
C TYR A 1016 13.62 -7.30 -3.23
N ASP A 1017 14.84 -7.21 -3.74
CA ASP A 1017 15.51 -8.33 -4.39
C ASP A 1017 15.63 -9.51 -3.42
N ARG A 1018 15.02 -10.65 -3.78
CA ARG A 1018 15.16 -11.92 -3.07
C ARG A 1018 15.69 -12.95 -4.06
N PRO A 1019 17.01 -13.19 -4.06
CA PRO A 1019 17.61 -14.05 -5.07
C PRO A 1019 17.05 -15.46 -5.09
N PHE A 1020 16.76 -16.03 -3.93
CA PHE A 1020 16.13 -17.34 -3.80
C PHE A 1020 14.83 -17.23 -3.03
N ASP A 1021 13.79 -17.86 -3.57
CA ASP A 1021 12.47 -17.99 -2.97
C ASP A 1021 11.92 -19.38 -3.27
N PHE A 1022 11.54 -20.12 -2.23
CA PHE A 1022 11.06 -21.49 -2.32
C PHE A 1022 9.79 -21.65 -1.48
N ASN A 1023 8.71 -22.07 -2.13
CA ASN A 1023 7.42 -22.27 -1.50
C ASN A 1023 6.95 -23.72 -1.68
N VAL A 1024 6.35 -24.25 -0.62
CA VAL A 1024 5.76 -25.60 -0.59
C VAL A 1024 4.40 -25.53 0.07
N SER A 1025 3.41 -26.17 -0.55
CA SER A 1025 2.07 -26.36 -0.02
C SER A 1025 1.68 -27.82 -0.20
N VAL A 1026 1.30 -28.46 0.90
CA VAL A 1026 0.91 -29.87 0.91
C VAL A 1026 -0.36 -30.04 1.75
N THR A 1027 -1.27 -30.86 1.25
CA THR A 1027 -2.43 -31.32 2.02
C THR A 1027 -2.52 -32.83 1.87
N TYR A 1028 -2.68 -33.53 2.99
CA TYR A 1028 -2.86 -34.97 3.03
C TYR A 1028 -4.08 -35.34 3.84
N THR A 1029 -4.98 -36.11 3.24
CA THR A 1029 -6.17 -36.67 3.89
C THR A 1029 -6.00 -38.17 4.07
N THR A 1030 -6.17 -38.67 5.30
CA THR A 1030 -6.03 -40.10 5.57
C THR A 1030 -7.10 -40.91 4.84
N PRO A 1031 -6.71 -42.01 4.19
CA PRO A 1031 -7.66 -42.86 3.46
C PRO A 1031 -8.57 -43.61 4.44
N ILE A 1032 -9.65 -44.17 3.89
CA ILE A 1032 -10.49 -45.12 4.63
C ILE A 1032 -9.69 -46.41 4.83
N VAL A 1033 -9.34 -46.70 6.08
CA VAL A 1033 -8.63 -47.93 6.43
C VAL A 1033 -9.64 -49.06 6.63
N LYS A 1034 -9.48 -50.17 5.90
CA LYS A 1034 -10.38 -51.34 5.97
C LYS A 1034 -9.96 -52.31 7.09
N PHE A 1035 -10.17 -51.89 8.34
CA PHE A 1035 -10.10 -52.77 9.53
C PHE A 1035 -11.52 -53.05 10.05
N ASN A 1036 -11.73 -53.06 11.37
CA ASN A 1036 -13.06 -53.04 11.97
C ASN A 1036 -13.66 -51.62 11.92
N LYS A 1037 -14.99 -51.51 12.09
CA LYS A 1037 -15.73 -50.23 11.97
C LYS A 1037 -15.20 -49.14 12.91
N ALA A 1038 -14.82 -49.49 14.14
CA ALA A 1038 -14.34 -48.53 15.14
C ALA A 1038 -12.96 -47.94 14.79
N VAL A 1039 -12.01 -48.81 14.42
CA VAL A 1039 -10.65 -48.42 14.00
C VAL A 1039 -10.70 -47.67 12.66
N SER A 1040 -11.50 -48.15 11.71
CA SER A 1040 -11.72 -47.46 10.43
C SER A 1040 -12.27 -46.07 10.64
N TRP A 1041 -13.27 -45.92 11.53
CA TRP A 1041 -13.82 -44.62 11.89
C TRP A 1041 -12.78 -43.72 12.56
N ALA A 1042 -11.98 -44.23 13.50
CA ALA A 1042 -10.99 -43.44 14.23
C ALA A 1042 -9.84 -42.91 13.36
N LEU A 1043 -9.41 -43.67 12.35
CA LEU A 1043 -8.21 -43.36 11.55
C LEU A 1043 -8.49 -42.62 10.23
N ARG A 1044 -9.74 -42.61 9.74
CA ARG A 1044 -10.11 -41.97 8.47
C ARG A 1044 -10.42 -40.48 8.61
N ASP A 1045 -10.38 -39.77 7.47
CA ASP A 1045 -10.79 -38.36 7.30
C ASP A 1045 -10.00 -37.35 8.15
N TRP A 1046 -8.79 -37.70 8.59
CA TRP A 1046 -7.85 -36.74 9.18
C TRP A 1046 -7.15 -35.97 8.08
N THR A 1047 -7.03 -34.65 8.24
CA THR A 1047 -6.38 -33.75 7.30
C THR A 1047 -5.14 -33.13 7.92
N TYR A 1048 -4.04 -33.14 7.17
CA TYR A 1048 -2.77 -32.50 7.52
C TYR A 1048 -2.43 -31.50 6.43
N GLY A 1049 -2.18 -30.26 6.80
CA GLY A 1049 -1.79 -29.20 5.88
C GLY A 1049 -0.49 -28.55 6.30
N ALA A 1050 0.37 -28.23 5.33
CA ALA A 1050 1.54 -27.39 5.57
C ALA A 1050 1.75 -26.41 4.43
N ALA A 1051 2.11 -25.18 4.80
CA ALA A 1051 2.52 -24.11 3.89
C ALA A 1051 3.84 -23.53 4.40
N LEU A 1052 4.89 -23.70 3.60
CA LEU A 1052 6.28 -23.38 3.96
C LEU A 1052 6.86 -22.40 2.93
N GLU A 1053 7.43 -21.29 3.37
CA GLU A 1053 8.13 -20.28 2.56
C GLU A 1053 9.56 -20.14 3.09
N TYR A 1054 10.55 -20.34 2.22
CA TYR A 1054 11.97 -20.12 2.50
C TYR A 1054 12.54 -19.16 1.48
N ALA A 1055 12.87 -17.95 1.92
CA ALA A 1055 13.38 -16.91 1.04
C ALA A 1055 14.65 -16.25 1.58
N SER A 1056 15.43 -15.67 0.66
CA SER A 1056 16.58 -14.82 0.99
C SER A 1056 16.14 -13.55 1.73
N GLY A 1057 17.01 -13.02 2.59
CA GLY A 1057 16.81 -11.70 3.21
C GLY A 1057 16.82 -10.58 2.17
N THR A 1058 16.16 -9.47 2.49
CA THR A 1058 16.15 -8.25 1.66
C THR A 1058 17.44 -7.44 1.84
N PRO A 1059 17.93 -6.71 0.82
CA PRO A 1059 19.10 -5.85 0.97
C PRO A 1059 18.95 -4.78 2.06
N LEU A 1060 20.04 -4.51 2.77
CA LEU A 1060 20.18 -3.38 3.70
C LEU A 1060 20.71 -2.16 2.94
N GLN A 1061 20.19 -0.97 3.24
CA GLN A 1061 20.69 0.27 2.63
C GLN A 1061 22.09 0.60 3.15
N VAL A 1062 22.97 1.05 2.26
CA VAL A 1062 24.28 1.61 2.63
C VAL A 1062 24.12 2.85 3.52
N PRO A 1063 24.94 3.00 4.58
CA PRO A 1063 24.86 4.18 5.45
C PRO A 1063 25.18 5.49 4.71
N ASN A 1064 24.57 6.57 5.17
CA ASN A 1064 24.84 7.91 4.65
C ASN A 1064 26.21 8.41 5.11
N ALA A 1065 26.90 9.13 4.24
CA ALA A 1065 28.15 9.82 4.54
C ALA A 1065 27.92 11.17 5.25
N GLN A 1066 28.90 11.60 6.04
CA GLN A 1066 28.98 12.96 6.60
C GLN A 1066 29.61 13.97 5.62
N SER A 1067 29.10 14.01 4.40
CA SER A 1067 29.65 14.87 3.34
C SER A 1067 29.18 16.33 3.39
N ASN A 1068 28.15 16.64 4.20
CA ASN A 1068 27.49 17.95 4.27
C ASN A 1068 27.00 18.53 2.93
N LEU A 1069 26.92 17.70 1.87
CA LEU A 1069 26.53 18.14 0.53
C LEU A 1069 25.16 18.81 0.49
N ASN A 1070 24.23 18.42 1.38
CA ASN A 1070 22.93 19.08 1.50
C ASN A 1070 23.04 20.56 1.85
N ASN A 1071 24.03 20.97 2.64
CA ASN A 1071 24.23 22.37 3.02
C ASN A 1071 24.81 23.23 1.89
N TYR A 1072 25.48 22.60 0.91
CA TYR A 1072 26.13 23.29 -0.20
C TYR A 1072 25.29 23.24 -1.49
N LEU A 1073 24.63 22.10 -1.73
CA LEU A 1073 23.96 21.78 -2.98
C LEU A 1073 22.44 21.64 -2.87
N PHE A 1074 21.89 21.55 -1.64
CA PHE A 1074 20.48 21.21 -1.40
C PHE A 1074 20.06 19.88 -2.04
N GLN A 1075 21.01 18.92 -2.06
CA GLN A 1075 20.82 17.55 -2.51
C GLN A 1075 20.96 16.60 -1.32
N GLY A 1076 20.18 15.51 -1.33
CA GLY A 1076 20.13 14.52 -0.25
C GLY A 1076 21.50 13.92 0.11
N PRO A 1077 21.61 13.23 1.26
CA PRO A 1077 22.90 12.74 1.72
C PRO A 1077 23.47 11.71 0.73
N SER A 1078 24.76 11.88 0.41
CA SER A 1078 25.55 10.89 -0.32
C SER A 1078 25.79 9.63 0.52
N PHE A 1079 26.10 8.50 -0.12
CA PHE A 1079 26.48 7.26 0.59
C PHE A 1079 27.94 7.22 1.04
N ALA A 1080 28.21 6.46 2.09
CA ALA A 1080 29.56 6.09 2.49
C ALA A 1080 30.18 5.10 1.49
N ASN A 1081 31.50 5.14 1.33
CA ASN A 1081 32.27 4.21 0.51
C ASN A 1081 32.49 2.89 1.25
N ARG A 1082 32.26 1.77 0.55
CA ARG A 1082 32.61 0.44 1.06
C ARG A 1082 34.13 0.28 1.12
N VAL A 1083 34.65 -0.20 2.26
CA VAL A 1083 36.06 -0.54 2.42
C VAL A 1083 36.29 -1.98 1.92
N PRO A 1084 37.10 -2.20 0.86
CA PRO A 1084 37.36 -3.54 0.34
C PRO A 1084 37.98 -4.48 1.38
N GLY A 1085 37.55 -5.73 1.43
CA GLY A 1085 38.11 -6.77 2.31
C GLY A 1085 37.66 -6.73 3.78
N VAL A 1086 36.97 -5.67 4.22
CA VAL A 1086 36.45 -5.59 5.60
C VAL A 1086 35.07 -6.29 5.69
N PRO A 1087 34.85 -7.19 6.67
CA PRO A 1087 33.57 -7.86 6.85
C PRO A 1087 32.43 -6.87 7.10
N LEU A 1088 31.28 -7.06 6.46
CA LEU A 1088 30.10 -6.18 6.60
C LEU A 1088 29.35 -6.36 7.94
N TYR A 1089 29.52 -7.54 8.55
CA TYR A 1089 28.88 -7.93 9.79
C TYR A 1089 29.93 -8.32 10.82
N THR A 1090 29.63 -8.06 12.09
CA THR A 1090 30.43 -8.53 13.24
C THR A 1090 30.06 -9.96 13.63
N VAL A 1091 28.84 -10.41 13.28
CA VAL A 1091 28.32 -11.76 13.50
C VAL A 1091 27.34 -12.13 12.38
N ASP A 1092 27.23 -13.42 12.05
CA ASP A 1092 26.20 -13.88 11.11
C ASP A 1092 24.80 -13.67 11.70
N LEU A 1093 23.97 -12.87 11.02
CA LEU A 1093 22.60 -12.59 11.43
C LEU A 1093 21.72 -13.85 11.51
N ASN A 1094 22.09 -14.93 10.81
CA ASN A 1094 21.32 -16.17 10.75
C ASN A 1094 21.81 -17.25 11.72
N CYS A 1095 22.90 -17.01 12.48
CA CYS A 1095 23.43 -18.02 13.40
C CYS A 1095 22.58 -18.22 14.66
N HIS A 1096 21.70 -17.25 14.98
CA HIS A 1096 20.96 -17.19 16.24
C HIS A 1096 21.84 -17.30 17.50
N CYS A 1097 23.10 -16.86 17.39
CA CYS A 1097 24.17 -17.10 18.36
C CYS A 1097 24.64 -15.81 19.08
N TYR A 1098 23.84 -14.74 19.05
CA TYR A 1098 24.17 -13.46 19.68
C TYR A 1098 22.98 -12.91 20.49
N ASP A 1099 23.28 -12.08 21.50
CA ASP A 1099 22.26 -11.34 22.26
C ASP A 1099 21.99 -9.99 21.57
N PRO A 1100 20.79 -9.78 21.00
CA PRO A 1100 20.43 -8.53 20.32
C PRO A 1100 20.40 -7.32 21.27
N ASN A 1101 20.28 -7.53 22.59
CA ASN A 1101 20.39 -6.45 23.55
C ASN A 1101 21.82 -6.03 23.81
N LYS A 1102 22.84 -6.82 23.46
CA LYS A 1102 24.25 -6.53 23.80
C LYS A 1102 25.18 -6.39 22.59
N THR A 1103 24.74 -6.88 21.44
CA THR A 1103 25.61 -7.01 20.25
C THR A 1103 25.15 -6.06 19.16
N PHE A 1104 26.07 -5.22 18.67
CA PHE A 1104 25.89 -4.53 17.40
C PHE A 1104 26.34 -5.44 16.26
N VAL A 1105 25.46 -5.70 15.30
CA VAL A 1105 25.66 -6.74 14.28
C VAL A 1105 26.25 -6.23 12.97
N LEU A 1106 26.20 -4.92 12.73
CA LEU A 1106 26.78 -4.29 11.53
C LEU A 1106 28.18 -3.75 11.85
N ASN A 1107 29.13 -3.94 10.94
CA ASN A 1107 30.49 -3.49 11.13
C ASN A 1107 30.68 -2.04 10.64
N PRO A 1108 30.91 -1.05 11.52
CA PRO A 1108 31.15 0.33 11.09
C PRO A 1108 32.46 0.49 10.31
N ALA A 1109 33.47 -0.36 10.55
CA ALA A 1109 34.75 -0.30 9.84
C ALA A 1109 34.65 -0.69 8.35
N ALA A 1110 33.52 -1.29 7.93
CA ALA A 1110 33.27 -1.61 6.53
C ALA A 1110 32.93 -0.37 5.68
N TRP A 1111 32.79 0.80 6.30
CA TRP A 1111 32.33 2.03 5.67
C TRP A 1111 33.25 3.20 6.00
N THR A 1112 33.52 4.03 5.00
CA THR A 1112 34.26 5.29 5.17
C THR A 1112 33.56 6.43 4.43
N ASP A 1113 33.75 7.67 4.88
CA ASP A 1113 33.19 8.83 4.18
C ASP A 1113 33.96 9.05 2.87
N PRO A 1114 33.30 9.55 1.80
CA PRO A 1114 34.00 10.04 0.63
C PRO A 1114 34.85 11.27 0.97
N PRO A 1115 35.82 11.64 0.11
CA PRO A 1115 36.53 12.91 0.23
C PRO A 1115 35.56 14.09 0.29
N THR A 1116 35.94 15.14 1.03
CA THR A 1116 35.08 16.32 1.24
C THR A 1116 34.64 16.94 -0.09
N GLY A 1117 33.36 17.26 -0.21
CA GLY A 1117 32.78 17.84 -1.43
C GLY A 1117 32.52 16.84 -2.55
N GLN A 1118 32.71 15.53 -2.33
CA GLN A 1118 32.44 14.49 -3.33
C GLN A 1118 31.29 13.58 -2.91
N PHE A 1119 30.57 13.08 -3.92
CA PHE A 1119 29.62 11.98 -3.75
C PHE A 1119 30.37 10.65 -3.56
N GLY A 1120 29.77 9.72 -2.84
CA GLY A 1120 30.28 8.38 -2.61
C GLY A 1120 30.27 7.57 -3.90
N ALA A 1121 31.13 6.56 -4.00
CA ALA A 1121 31.15 5.62 -5.11
C ALA A 1121 30.23 4.41 -4.88
N SER A 1122 29.70 4.24 -3.67
CA SER A 1122 28.84 3.11 -3.34
C SER A 1122 27.47 3.18 -4.02
N ALA A 1123 26.98 2.02 -4.46
CA ALA A 1123 25.57 1.85 -4.76
C ALA A 1123 24.73 1.92 -3.47
N ALA A 1124 23.44 2.21 -3.60
CA ALA A 1124 22.51 2.24 -2.46
C ALA A 1124 22.34 0.88 -1.74
N TYR A 1125 22.48 -0.22 -2.50
CA TYR A 1125 22.26 -1.59 -2.02
C TYR A 1125 23.22 -2.57 -2.70
N TYR A 1126 23.69 -3.56 -1.93
CA TYR A 1126 24.57 -4.64 -2.40
C TYR A 1126 23.93 -6.01 -2.16
N SER A 1127 24.32 -7.03 -2.96
CA SER A 1127 23.72 -8.37 -2.87
C SER A 1127 24.19 -9.16 -1.65
N ASP A 1128 25.32 -8.80 -1.06
CA ASP A 1128 25.97 -9.46 0.07
C ASP A 1128 25.71 -8.71 1.41
N TYR A 1129 24.94 -7.63 1.36
CA TYR A 1129 24.52 -6.85 2.54
C TYR A 1129 23.00 -6.91 2.69
N ARG A 1130 22.50 -7.92 3.44
CA ARG A 1130 21.08 -8.26 3.59
C ARG A 1130 20.64 -8.41 5.05
N THR A 1131 19.33 -8.35 5.26
CA THR A 1131 18.66 -8.72 6.51
C THR A 1131 18.74 -10.23 6.76
N GLN A 1132 18.41 -10.67 7.97
CA GLN A 1132 18.29 -12.10 8.28
C GLN A 1132 17.18 -12.77 7.45
N ARG A 1133 17.30 -14.08 7.22
CA ARG A 1133 16.27 -14.90 6.58
C ARG A 1133 15.09 -15.10 7.54
N ARG A 1134 13.87 -15.02 7.01
CA ARG A 1134 12.62 -15.15 7.80
C ARG A 1134 11.72 -16.23 7.19
N PRO A 1135 11.99 -17.52 7.42
CA PRO A 1135 11.11 -18.59 6.95
C PRO A 1135 9.69 -18.43 7.51
N ARG A 1136 8.67 -18.78 6.72
CA ARG A 1136 7.29 -18.90 7.20
C ARG A 1136 6.89 -20.36 7.18
N GLU A 1137 6.54 -20.88 8.34
CA GLU A 1137 6.28 -22.31 8.53
C GLU A 1137 4.93 -22.47 9.23
N ASN A 1138 3.90 -22.69 8.43
CA ASN A 1138 2.52 -22.79 8.90
C ASN A 1138 2.02 -24.22 8.69
N MET A 1139 1.33 -24.77 9.69
CA MET A 1139 0.80 -26.13 9.64
C MET A 1139 -0.59 -26.22 10.25
N ASN A 1140 -1.39 -27.18 9.80
CA ASN A 1140 -2.68 -27.48 10.39
C ASN A 1140 -2.94 -28.98 10.52
N LEU A 1141 -3.86 -29.30 11.42
CA LEU A 1141 -4.36 -30.64 11.68
C LEU A 1141 -5.87 -30.56 11.86
N GLY A 1142 -6.62 -31.40 11.18
CA GLY A 1142 -8.08 -31.44 11.32
C GLY A 1142 -8.67 -32.81 11.06
N ARG A 1143 -9.99 -32.88 11.21
CA ARG A 1143 -10.79 -34.05 10.87
C ARG A 1143 -12.13 -33.62 10.29
N THR A 1144 -12.61 -34.38 9.31
CA THR A 1144 -13.94 -34.20 8.72
C THR A 1144 -14.84 -35.38 9.06
N TRP A 1145 -16.02 -35.11 9.61
CA TRP A 1145 -17.08 -36.09 9.80
C TRP A 1145 -18.12 -35.94 8.69
N ARG A 1146 -18.40 -37.05 8.00
CA ARG A 1146 -19.37 -37.13 6.89
C ARG A 1146 -20.60 -37.90 7.34
N PHE A 1147 -21.79 -37.36 7.08
CA PHE A 1147 -23.08 -37.97 7.39
C PHE A 1147 -23.95 -38.06 6.13
N LYS A 1148 -24.91 -39.00 6.13
CA LYS A 1148 -25.92 -39.19 5.05
C LYS A 1148 -25.32 -39.15 3.63
N GLU A 1149 -24.40 -40.08 3.34
CA GLU A 1149 -23.78 -40.20 2.01
C GLU A 1149 -23.11 -38.89 1.53
N ASP A 1150 -22.39 -38.22 2.44
CA ASP A 1150 -21.62 -37.00 2.16
C ASP A 1150 -22.46 -35.71 1.94
N ARG A 1151 -23.78 -35.76 2.18
CA ARG A 1151 -24.67 -34.60 2.13
C ARG A 1151 -24.51 -33.64 3.31
N LEU A 1152 -23.92 -34.09 4.42
CA LEU A 1152 -23.67 -33.24 5.59
C LEU A 1152 -22.23 -33.46 6.04
N LYS A 1153 -21.47 -32.37 6.22
CA LYS A 1153 -20.08 -32.41 6.63
C LYS A 1153 -19.86 -31.49 7.82
N ILE A 1154 -19.16 -31.99 8.83
CA ILE A 1154 -18.62 -31.18 9.92
C ILE A 1154 -17.11 -31.32 9.84
N SER A 1155 -16.39 -30.22 9.83
CA SER A 1155 -14.93 -30.22 9.89
C SER A 1155 -14.46 -29.35 11.03
N VAL A 1156 -13.48 -29.85 11.78
CA VAL A 1156 -12.78 -29.10 12.81
C VAL A 1156 -11.29 -29.22 12.55
N ARG A 1157 -10.58 -28.09 12.54
CA ARG A 1157 -9.12 -28.05 12.36
C ARG A 1157 -8.48 -27.00 13.25
N ALA A 1158 -7.25 -27.29 13.68
CA ALA A 1158 -6.38 -26.35 14.36
C ALA A 1158 -5.27 -25.92 13.39
N GLU A 1159 -5.08 -24.62 13.23
CA GLU A 1159 -4.09 -24.00 12.37
C GLU A 1159 -3.05 -23.29 13.23
N PHE A 1160 -1.77 -23.44 12.89
CA PHE A 1160 -0.66 -22.79 13.56
C PHE A 1160 0.21 -22.05 12.56
N THR A 1161 0.50 -20.79 12.85
CA THR A 1161 1.53 -20.01 12.15
C THR A 1161 2.80 -20.00 12.99
N ASN A 1162 3.97 -20.01 12.33
CA ASN A 1162 5.27 -20.19 12.99
C ASN A 1162 5.25 -21.39 13.96
N VAL A 1163 4.91 -22.57 13.43
CA VAL A 1163 4.67 -23.79 14.25
C VAL A 1163 5.87 -24.16 15.14
N PHE A 1164 7.10 -23.86 14.68
CA PHE A 1164 8.36 -24.10 15.39
C PHE A 1164 8.76 -22.98 16.35
N ASN A 1165 7.95 -21.92 16.46
CA ASN A 1165 8.18 -20.77 17.34
C ASN A 1165 9.56 -20.11 17.13
N ARG A 1166 9.97 -19.94 15.86
CA ARG A 1166 11.23 -19.25 15.52
C ARG A 1166 11.17 -17.78 15.95
N ALA A 1167 12.26 -17.30 16.54
CA ALA A 1167 12.41 -15.89 16.89
C ALA A 1167 12.92 -15.10 15.67
N PHE A 1168 12.21 -14.04 15.30
CA PHE A 1168 12.60 -13.11 14.24
C PHE A 1168 12.90 -11.75 14.85
N TRP A 1169 14.15 -11.31 14.73
CA TRP A 1169 14.56 -9.98 15.21
C TRP A 1169 14.15 -8.86 14.26
N GLY A 1170 14.08 -7.63 14.79
CA GLY A 1170 13.99 -6.43 13.96
C GLY A 1170 15.19 -6.31 13.02
N ASP A 1171 15.04 -5.53 11.95
CA ASP A 1171 16.19 -5.21 11.10
C ASP A 1171 17.20 -4.36 11.92
N PRO A 1172 18.51 -4.53 11.72
CA PRO A 1172 19.51 -3.72 12.42
C PRO A 1172 19.34 -2.23 12.12
N SER A 1173 19.31 -1.40 13.15
CA SER A 1173 19.33 0.06 13.04
C SER A 1173 20.65 0.55 12.45
N GLY A 1174 20.65 1.64 11.69
CA GLY A 1174 21.84 2.09 10.96
C GLY A 1174 21.66 2.28 9.45
N THR A 1175 20.54 1.82 8.89
CA THR A 1175 20.25 1.91 7.46
C THR A 1175 19.58 3.24 7.11
N GLY A 1176 20.15 3.99 6.17
CA GLY A 1176 19.53 5.15 5.51
C GLY A 1176 19.34 6.45 6.33
N LEU A 1177 19.56 6.46 7.64
CA LEU A 1177 19.33 7.65 8.49
C LEU A 1177 20.52 8.06 9.36
N THR A 1178 21.52 7.19 9.58
CA THR A 1178 22.62 7.42 10.52
C THR A 1178 23.98 7.12 9.91
N ASN A 1179 25.00 7.91 10.25
CA ASN A 1179 26.38 7.63 9.86
C ASN A 1179 26.87 6.39 10.62
N ALA A 1180 27.59 5.48 9.94
CA ALA A 1180 28.29 4.35 10.56
C ALA A 1180 29.26 4.76 11.70
N LYS A 1181 29.72 6.03 11.71
CA LYS A 1181 30.57 6.63 12.75
C LYS A 1181 29.82 7.19 13.96
N LEU A 1182 28.48 7.22 13.97
CA LEU A 1182 27.75 7.58 15.19
C LEU A 1182 28.00 6.51 16.26
N GLN A 1183 28.52 6.93 17.41
CA GLN A 1183 29.02 6.02 18.43
C GLN A 1183 27.93 5.06 18.90
N GLN A 1184 28.30 3.78 18.94
CA GLN A 1184 27.53 2.73 19.58
C GLN A 1184 27.42 3.02 21.07
N VAL A 1185 26.21 3.29 21.55
CA VAL A 1185 25.95 3.67 22.94
C VAL A 1185 25.47 2.47 23.73
N TYR A 1186 26.10 2.19 24.86
CA TYR A 1186 25.65 1.21 25.84
C TYR A 1186 24.97 1.90 27.03
N PHE A 1187 24.07 1.21 27.71
CA PHE A 1187 23.58 1.61 29.03
C PHE A 1187 24.75 1.59 30.01
N THR A 1188 24.98 2.71 30.70
CA THR A 1188 26.12 2.92 31.60
C THR A 1188 25.75 2.90 33.09
N SER A 1189 24.47 2.66 33.43
CA SER A 1189 24.00 2.65 34.83
C SER A 1189 22.77 1.75 35.06
N GLY A 1190 22.70 1.13 36.23
CA GLY A 1190 21.55 0.31 36.67
C GLY A 1190 21.65 -1.18 36.31
N ALA A 1191 20.56 -1.92 36.52
CA ALA A 1191 20.48 -3.38 36.29
C ALA A 1191 20.64 -3.80 34.81
N THR A 1192 20.68 -2.83 33.88
CA THR A 1192 20.82 -3.01 32.43
C THR A 1192 22.19 -2.59 31.89
N ASN A 1193 23.17 -2.35 32.76
CA ASN A 1193 24.53 -1.95 32.39
C ASN A 1193 25.15 -2.91 31.35
N GLY A 1194 25.68 -2.37 30.24
CA GLY A 1194 26.25 -3.15 29.13
C GLY A 1194 25.26 -3.57 28.03
N ASN A 1195 23.97 -3.24 28.14
CA ASN A 1195 23.02 -3.39 27.02
C ASN A 1195 23.18 -2.23 26.01
N THR A 1196 22.86 -2.46 24.74
CA THR A 1196 22.86 -1.48 23.65
C THR A 1196 21.67 -0.52 23.78
N ASN A 1197 21.95 0.78 23.75
CA ASN A 1197 20.94 1.82 23.85
C ASN A 1197 20.60 2.40 22.46
N THR A 1198 21.59 2.86 21.70
CA THR A 1198 21.41 3.36 20.32
C THR A 1198 22.70 3.16 19.51
N GLY A 1199 22.64 3.23 18.17
CA GLY A 1199 23.84 3.26 17.31
C GLY A 1199 23.81 2.29 16.14
N PHE A 1200 24.79 2.42 15.24
CA PHE A 1200 24.90 1.64 14.00
C PHE A 1200 25.06 0.15 14.30
N GLY A 1201 24.12 -0.66 13.80
CA GLY A 1201 24.06 -2.10 14.00
C GLY A 1201 23.25 -2.58 15.20
N LYS A 1202 22.57 -1.71 15.96
CA LYS A 1202 21.72 -2.17 17.08
C LYS A 1202 20.49 -2.89 16.54
N VAL A 1203 20.18 -4.06 17.07
CA VAL A 1203 18.94 -4.78 16.75
C VAL A 1203 17.90 -4.47 17.83
N SER A 1204 16.73 -3.95 17.43
CA SER A 1204 15.65 -3.70 18.41
C SER A 1204 15.04 -5.01 18.88
N THR A 1205 15.01 -5.21 20.20
CA THR A 1205 14.33 -6.33 20.88
C THR A 1205 12.92 -5.97 21.35
N THR A 1206 12.63 -4.68 21.44
CA THR A 1206 11.30 -4.12 21.66
C THR A 1206 10.64 -3.85 20.30
N ALA A 1207 9.32 -4.04 20.23
CA ALA A 1207 8.54 -3.75 19.01
C ALA A 1207 8.84 -2.32 18.53
N PRO A 1208 9.22 -2.09 17.26
CA PRO A 1208 9.68 -0.77 16.85
C PRO A 1208 8.53 0.22 16.65
N SER A 1209 8.89 1.46 16.94
CA SER A 1209 8.25 2.74 16.66
C SER A 1209 7.67 2.91 15.25
N ALA A 1210 6.48 3.51 15.19
CA ALA A 1210 5.89 4.45 14.22
C ALA A 1210 5.95 4.23 12.69
N PHE A 1211 6.79 3.36 12.13
CA PHE A 1211 6.84 3.11 10.69
C PHE A 1211 6.84 1.61 10.37
N GLY A 1212 5.63 1.05 10.25
CA GLY A 1212 5.25 0.06 9.23
C GLY A 1212 6.02 -1.24 9.02
N SER A 1213 7.08 -1.56 9.77
CA SER A 1213 7.77 -2.85 9.60
C SER A 1213 6.94 -3.97 10.26
N VAL A 1214 6.20 -4.71 9.45
CA VAL A 1214 5.21 -5.76 9.81
C VAL A 1214 5.82 -7.01 10.48
N PHE A 1215 7.10 -7.00 10.85
CA PHE A 1215 7.78 -8.15 11.43
C PHE A 1215 8.01 -7.95 12.93
N ASN A 1216 6.90 -7.96 13.68
CA ASN A 1216 6.95 -8.13 15.14
C ASN A 1216 7.64 -9.48 15.49
N LEU A 1217 8.11 -9.63 16.72
CA LEU A 1217 8.29 -10.97 17.30
C LEU A 1217 6.95 -11.70 17.15
N GLN A 1218 6.83 -12.61 16.18
CA GLN A 1218 5.62 -13.40 15.95
C GLN A 1218 5.82 -14.73 16.66
N PRO A 1219 5.46 -14.87 17.95
CA PRO A 1219 5.41 -16.20 18.55
C PRO A 1219 4.45 -17.07 17.73
N ARG A 1220 4.53 -18.40 17.90
CA ARG A 1220 3.51 -19.29 17.34
C ARG A 1220 2.11 -18.78 17.68
N GLN A 1221 1.25 -18.63 16.68
CA GLN A 1221 -0.17 -18.27 16.87
C GLN A 1221 -1.06 -19.41 16.41
N GLY A 1222 -2.15 -19.66 17.14
CA GLY A 1222 -3.08 -20.73 16.82
C GLY A 1222 -4.51 -20.25 16.58
N VAL A 1223 -5.21 -20.91 15.66
CA VAL A 1223 -6.61 -20.69 15.31
C VAL A 1223 -7.33 -22.04 15.31
N VAL A 1224 -8.56 -22.08 15.83
CA VAL A 1224 -9.45 -23.24 15.67
C VAL A 1224 -10.54 -22.88 14.70
N VAL A 1225 -10.76 -23.73 13.71
CA VAL A 1225 -11.79 -23.54 12.69
C VAL A 1225 -12.81 -24.64 12.82
N GLY A 1226 -14.08 -24.25 12.92
CA GLY A 1226 -15.22 -25.15 12.78
C GLY A 1226 -16.00 -24.79 11.52
N ARG A 1227 -16.32 -25.78 10.69
CA ARG A 1227 -17.18 -25.58 9.50
C ARG A 1227 -18.20 -26.71 9.38
N PHE A 1228 -19.43 -26.32 9.08
CA PHE A 1228 -20.56 -27.17 8.71
C PHE A 1228 -20.91 -26.92 7.25
N GLU A 1229 -21.12 -27.97 6.46
CA GLU A 1229 -21.54 -27.89 5.05
C GLU A 1229 -22.73 -28.83 4.83
N PHE A 1230 -23.67 -28.41 3.97
CA PHE A 1230 -24.86 -29.17 3.58
C PHE A 1230 -25.22 -29.03 2.10
#